data_AF-A0AAN8M7D3-F1
#
_entry.id   AF-A0AAN8M7D3-F1
#
_cell.length_a   1.000
_cell.length_b   1.000
_cell.length_c   1.000
_cell.angle_alpha   90.00
_cell.angle_beta   90.00
_cell.angle_gamma   90.00
#
_symmetry.space_group_name_H-M   'P 1'
#
loop_
_entity.id
_entity.type
_entity.pdbx_description
1 polymer ?
#
loop_
_entity_poly.entity_id
_entity_poly.type
_entity_poly.pdbx_seq_one_letter_code
_entity_poly.pdbx_strand_id
1 'polypeptide(L)'
;MYVPKAERSRLLQWAHASDLTSHLGGARTLEFLRRRFWETTGQRNSTDTSPSLRPRMLLCGCVLLLLGSVLAHPLDKMSLDAQWDSWKTTHMREYNGLGEEVIRRTIWEKNMRLIEAHNEEAALGIHSYELGMNHLGDMTSEEIVEKLTGLQVPMNRDRSNTWIPDNNVEKLPRSIDYRKKGMVTPVKNQLSCGSCWAFSSAGALEGQLAKTTGKLIDLSPQNLVDCVTENNGCGGGYMTKAFEYVEENGGIDTDEAYPYLGQDEQCAYNASGMGAQCRGFKEIPEGDERALTKAVAKVGPVAVGIDATLSTFQFYQSGVYYDPNCNKDDINHAVLAVGYGQTAKGAKFWIVKNSWSESWGKQGYIMMALIIKCNRVLQGMMLWRLLLTALCGTAVALFDPMLEQHWQMWKKTHGKNYQTEVEELGRREIWERNLQLISLHNLEASMDMHTYDLGMNHMGDMTQKEIVQSFASLRVPADLKREPSAFVGSSSAPIPDTVDWREKGYVTEVKMQGSCGSCWAFSSVGALEGQLMKTTGKLIDLSPQNLVDCSSKYGNMGCNGGFMSKAFQYVIDNQGIDSDQSYPYKAVQQQCSYNPAQRSANCSRYSFLPKGDEGALKEALANIGPISVGIDATRPNFAFYRNGVYNDPTCTKKVNHAVLAVGYGTLGGQDYWLVKNSWGLSWGDQGYIRMSRNKDNQCGIALYACYPIM
;
A
#
# COMPACT_ATOMS: atom_id res chain seq x y z
N MET A 1 -28.00 32.61 27.32
CA MET A 1 -29.32 32.32 27.94
C MET A 1 -29.18 31.00 28.70
N TYR A 2 -29.47 31.01 30.00
CA TYR A 2 -29.29 29.92 30.99
C TYR A 2 -30.66 29.24 31.22
N VAL A 3 -30.80 27.90 31.27
CA VAL A 3 -31.16 26.99 32.41
C VAL A 3 -32.01 25.81 31.80
N PRO A 4 -32.05 24.52 32.25
CA PRO A 4 -31.00 23.56 32.71
C PRO A 4 -31.26 22.06 32.30
N LYS A 5 -30.44 21.15 32.86
CA LYS A 5 -30.43 19.66 32.80
C LYS A 5 -31.65 18.95 33.42
N ALA A 6 -32.25 18.01 32.68
CA ALA A 6 -32.80 16.69 33.07
C ALA A 6 -33.46 16.11 31.79
N GLU A 7 -33.03 15.02 31.17
CA GLU A 7 -33.33 13.63 31.54
C GLU A 7 -32.35 12.69 30.81
N ARG A 8 -31.54 11.95 31.58
CA ARG A 8 -30.92 10.69 31.14
C ARG A 8 -31.83 9.56 31.62
N SER A 9 -32.16 8.62 30.72
CA SER A 9 -32.48 7.19 30.96
C SER A 9 -33.72 6.72 30.18
N ARG A 10 -33.56 6.38 28.90
CA ARG A 10 -34.37 5.37 28.20
C ARG A 10 -33.59 4.84 27.00
N LEU A 11 -32.91 3.71 27.17
CA LEU A 11 -32.53 2.75 26.12
C LEU A 11 -31.84 1.55 26.81
N LEU A 12 -32.61 0.79 27.59
CA LEU A 12 -32.23 -0.52 28.10
C LEU A 12 -33.53 -1.23 28.48
N GLN A 13 -34.16 -1.85 27.48
CA GLN A 13 -35.11 -2.94 27.63
C GLN A 13 -35.52 -3.35 26.22
N TRP A 14 -34.98 -4.47 25.74
CA TRP A 14 -35.68 -5.54 25.02
C TRP A 14 -34.63 -6.58 24.57
N ALA A 15 -34.22 -7.38 25.55
CA ALA A 15 -33.75 -8.74 25.36
C ALA A 15 -34.66 -9.64 26.22
N HIS A 16 -34.93 -10.85 25.73
CA HIS A 16 -35.85 -11.89 26.23
C HIS A 16 -37.29 -11.85 25.73
N ALA A 17 -37.54 -12.56 24.62
CA ALA A 17 -38.52 -13.64 24.59
C ALA A 17 -38.22 -14.57 23.40
N SER A 18 -37.65 -15.73 23.69
CA SER A 18 -37.51 -16.88 22.80
C SER A 18 -38.56 -17.94 23.15
N ASP A 19 -38.96 -18.68 22.11
CA ASP A 19 -39.76 -19.93 22.08
C ASP A 19 -41.29 -19.87 22.22
N LEU A 20 -41.99 -20.21 21.11
CA LEU A 20 -42.82 -21.43 21.02
C LEU A 20 -43.48 -21.61 19.63
N THR A 21 -43.22 -22.79 19.05
CA THR A 21 -44.09 -23.65 18.23
C THR A 21 -44.31 -23.46 16.72
N SER A 22 -44.09 -24.61 16.07
CA SER A 22 -44.24 -25.10 14.70
C SER A 22 -45.67 -25.26 14.15
N HIS A 23 -45.73 -25.32 12.81
CA HIS A 23 -46.68 -26.05 11.95
C HIS A 23 -48.13 -25.53 11.80
N LEU A 24 -48.48 -25.04 10.60
CA LEU A 24 -49.51 -25.60 9.67
C LEU A 24 -49.87 -24.61 8.53
N GLY A 25 -49.98 -25.13 7.30
CA GLY A 25 -50.75 -24.56 6.18
C GLY A 25 -49.99 -23.57 5.27
N GLY A 26 -49.66 -23.83 4.01
CA GLY A 26 -50.33 -24.68 3.02
C GLY A 26 -51.27 -23.85 2.14
N ALA A 27 -50.76 -23.47 0.96
CA ALA A 27 -51.50 -23.23 -0.28
C ALA A 27 -52.74 -22.32 -0.24
N ARG A 28 -52.62 -21.08 -0.75
CA ARG A 28 -53.74 -20.32 -1.36
C ARG A 28 -53.28 -19.05 -2.08
N THR A 29 -52.51 -19.20 -3.16
CA THR A 29 -52.38 -18.10 -4.15
C THR A 29 -51.96 -18.59 -5.53
N LEU A 30 -52.53 -19.70 -6.02
CA LEU A 30 -52.28 -20.18 -7.39
C LEU A 30 -53.45 -21.04 -7.90
N GLU A 31 -54.66 -20.48 -7.81
CA GLU A 31 -55.88 -21.15 -8.29
C GLU A 31 -56.85 -20.13 -8.92
N PHE A 32 -56.39 -19.45 -9.98
CA PHE A 32 -57.30 -18.67 -10.84
C PHE A 32 -56.99 -18.70 -12.35
N LEU A 33 -56.04 -19.50 -12.82
CA LEU A 33 -55.74 -19.60 -14.26
C LEU A 33 -55.55 -21.06 -14.71
N ARG A 34 -56.53 -21.93 -14.40
CA ARG A 34 -56.54 -23.30 -14.93
C ARG A 34 -57.95 -23.85 -15.17
N ARG A 35 -58.81 -23.14 -15.91
CA ARG A 35 -60.03 -23.69 -16.51
C ARG A 35 -60.43 -22.95 -17.79
N ARG A 36 -59.88 -23.37 -18.94
CA ARG A 36 -60.60 -23.44 -20.22
C ARG A 36 -59.73 -24.20 -21.23
N PHE A 37 -60.38 -25.08 -21.99
CA PHE A 37 -59.86 -25.95 -23.05
C PHE A 37 -59.35 -27.35 -22.66
N TRP A 38 -60.30 -28.20 -22.22
CA TRP A 38 -60.51 -29.52 -22.85
C TRP A 38 -60.92 -29.27 -24.31
N GLU A 39 -60.42 -29.91 -25.35
CA GLU A 39 -60.61 -31.29 -25.82
C GLU A 39 -60.06 -31.24 -27.27
N THR A 40 -59.22 -32.12 -27.79
CA THR A 40 -59.67 -33.39 -28.37
C THR A 40 -58.45 -34.17 -28.89
N THR A 41 -58.57 -35.47 -28.71
CA THR A 41 -57.79 -36.62 -29.16
C THR A 41 -57.51 -36.69 -30.67
N GLY A 42 -56.40 -37.33 -31.06
CA GLY A 42 -56.26 -37.90 -32.40
C GLY A 42 -54.86 -38.43 -32.75
N GLN A 43 -54.67 -39.75 -32.59
CA GLN A 43 -53.48 -40.54 -32.92
C GLN A 43 -52.87 -40.26 -34.31
N ARG A 44 -51.55 -40.45 -34.47
CA ARG A 44 -51.00 -41.09 -35.68
C ARG A 44 -49.63 -41.76 -35.47
N ASN A 45 -49.54 -42.96 -36.00
CA ASN A 45 -48.35 -43.81 -36.15
C ASN A 45 -47.27 -43.16 -37.04
N SER A 46 -46.03 -43.53 -36.72
CA SER A 46 -44.80 -43.32 -37.47
C SER A 46 -44.69 -44.18 -38.74
N THR A 47 -44.14 -43.62 -39.82
CA THR A 47 -43.13 -44.30 -40.67
C THR A 47 -42.29 -43.26 -41.42
N ASP A 48 -41.04 -43.19 -40.99
CA ASP A 48 -39.76 -43.12 -41.73
C ASP A 48 -39.74 -42.73 -43.23
N THR A 49 -38.89 -41.74 -43.57
CA THR A 49 -37.71 -41.85 -44.46
C THR A 49 -37.26 -40.48 -45.01
N SER A 50 -35.95 -40.25 -44.98
CA SER A 50 -35.20 -39.16 -45.63
C SER A 50 -34.60 -39.69 -46.97
N PRO A 51 -33.84 -38.94 -47.84
CA PRO A 51 -33.21 -37.62 -47.67
C PRO A 51 -33.12 -36.68 -48.93
N SER A 52 -32.50 -35.52 -48.69
CA SER A 52 -31.72 -34.65 -49.63
C SER A 52 -32.42 -33.54 -50.44
N LEU A 53 -31.99 -32.29 -50.18
CA LEU A 53 -31.49 -31.22 -51.09
C LEU A 53 -31.71 -29.81 -50.49
N ARG A 54 -30.63 -29.00 -50.42
CA ARG A 54 -30.58 -27.57 -50.00
C ARG A 54 -31.08 -26.63 -51.14
N PRO A 55 -31.11 -25.27 -51.07
CA PRO A 55 -30.99 -24.26 -49.97
C PRO A 55 -32.04 -23.10 -50.00
N ARG A 56 -31.94 -22.14 -49.05
CA ARG A 56 -32.68 -20.84 -48.87
C ARG A 56 -34.08 -21.01 -48.24
N MET A 57 -34.54 -20.33 -47.19
CA MET A 57 -34.45 -18.96 -46.68
C MET A 57 -34.60 -19.01 -45.13
N LEU A 58 -33.86 -18.22 -44.34
CA LEU A 58 -34.31 -16.98 -43.69
C LEU A 58 -35.68 -17.05 -42.97
N LEU A 59 -35.59 -16.82 -41.66
CA LEU A 59 -36.61 -16.48 -40.65
C LEU A 59 -37.52 -17.59 -40.09
N CYS A 60 -37.61 -17.53 -38.75
CA CYS A 60 -38.61 -18.16 -37.86
C CYS A 60 -38.30 -19.59 -37.38
N GLY A 61 -37.47 -19.71 -36.33
CA GLY A 61 -37.28 -20.99 -35.63
C GLY A 61 -36.25 -20.98 -34.50
N CYS A 62 -36.28 -20.00 -33.59
CA CYS A 62 -35.41 -19.99 -32.39
C CYS A 62 -36.16 -19.69 -31.08
N VAL A 63 -37.47 -19.99 -31.00
CA VAL A 63 -38.27 -19.75 -29.78
C VAL A 63 -38.79 -21.05 -29.14
N LEU A 64 -38.52 -22.23 -29.69
CA LEU A 64 -39.04 -23.50 -29.15
C LEU A 64 -37.99 -24.61 -28.96
N LEU A 65 -36.73 -24.23 -28.69
CA LEU A 65 -35.67 -25.13 -28.21
C LEU A 65 -34.99 -24.59 -26.92
N LEU A 66 -35.77 -23.91 -26.07
CA LEU A 66 -35.35 -23.41 -24.75
C LEU A 66 -36.24 -23.92 -23.60
N LEU A 67 -36.98 -25.02 -23.79
CA LEU A 67 -37.84 -25.62 -22.74
C LEU A 67 -37.63 -27.13 -22.56
N GLY A 68 -36.52 -27.69 -23.05
CA GLY A 68 -36.29 -29.14 -23.07
C GLY A 68 -34.93 -29.62 -22.54
N SER A 69 -34.21 -28.81 -21.76
CA SER A 69 -32.93 -29.20 -21.16
C SER A 69 -32.68 -28.56 -19.78
N VAL A 70 -33.72 -28.52 -18.95
CA VAL A 70 -33.60 -28.26 -17.50
C VAL A 70 -33.96 -29.54 -16.75
N LEU A 71 -33.30 -30.66 -17.06
CA LEU A 71 -33.26 -31.87 -16.24
C LEU A 71 -31.97 -32.63 -16.54
N ALA A 72 -30.82 -31.99 -16.25
CA ALA A 72 -29.56 -32.70 -16.08
C ALA A 72 -28.64 -31.85 -15.18
N HIS A 73 -28.46 -32.37 -13.95
CA HIS A 73 -27.46 -32.02 -12.93
C HIS A 73 -27.87 -30.91 -11.95
N PRO A 74 -28.31 -31.25 -10.72
CA PRO A 74 -28.02 -30.41 -9.58
C PRO A 74 -26.53 -30.61 -9.27
N LEU A 75 -25.66 -29.74 -9.80
CA LEU A 75 -24.38 -29.51 -9.15
C LEU A 75 -24.71 -28.66 -7.92
N ASP A 76 -24.82 -29.33 -6.77
CA ASP A 76 -24.94 -28.69 -5.46
C ASP A 76 -23.86 -27.61 -5.34
N LYS A 77 -24.25 -26.35 -5.43
CA LYS A 77 -23.41 -25.25 -4.95
C LYS A 77 -23.44 -25.38 -3.43
N MET A 78 -22.41 -26.01 -2.85
CA MET A 78 -22.28 -26.15 -1.39
C MET A 78 -22.55 -24.80 -0.72
N SER A 79 -23.34 -24.78 0.36
CA SER A 79 -23.56 -23.56 1.13
C SER A 79 -22.22 -23.00 1.62
N LEU A 80 -22.13 -21.67 1.82
CA LEU A 80 -20.93 -21.05 2.38
C LEU A 80 -20.55 -21.67 3.73
N ASP A 81 -21.53 -22.09 4.53
CA ASP A 81 -21.32 -22.84 5.77
C ASP A 81 -20.57 -24.16 5.51
N ALA A 82 -21.03 -24.95 4.54
CA ALA A 82 -20.41 -26.23 4.21
C ALA A 82 -18.99 -26.05 3.63
N GLN A 83 -18.76 -24.98 2.87
CA GLN A 83 -17.42 -24.65 2.36
C GLN A 83 -16.48 -24.20 3.47
N TRP A 84 -16.96 -23.37 4.42
CA TRP A 84 -16.20 -22.94 5.60
C TRP A 84 -15.83 -24.13 6.49
N ASP A 85 -16.79 -25.02 6.80
CA ASP A 85 -16.55 -26.21 7.62
C ASP A 85 -15.60 -27.20 6.93
N SER A 86 -15.74 -27.38 5.61
CA SER A 86 -14.81 -28.17 4.81
C SER A 86 -13.40 -27.58 4.83
N TRP A 87 -13.26 -26.27 4.67
CA TRP A 87 -11.98 -25.58 4.70
C TRP A 87 -11.32 -25.67 6.09
N LYS A 88 -12.07 -25.42 7.17
CA LYS A 88 -11.57 -25.59 8.56
C LYS A 88 -11.08 -27.01 8.80
N THR A 89 -11.85 -28.01 8.37
CA THR A 89 -11.47 -29.42 8.50
C THR A 89 -10.20 -29.74 7.72
N THR A 90 -10.11 -29.24 6.48
CA THR A 90 -8.96 -29.46 5.59
C THR A 90 -7.68 -28.84 6.15
N HIS A 91 -7.78 -27.69 6.81
CA HIS A 91 -6.63 -26.96 7.35
C HIS A 91 -6.48 -27.06 8.87
N MET A 92 -7.23 -27.97 9.51
CA MET A 92 -7.21 -28.21 10.96
C MET A 92 -7.35 -26.93 11.79
N ARG A 93 -8.33 -26.09 11.45
CA ARG A 93 -8.58 -24.81 12.10
C ARG A 93 -9.59 -24.95 13.24
N GLU A 94 -9.19 -24.47 14.41
CA GLU A 94 -10.04 -24.35 15.60
C GLU A 94 -9.95 -22.92 16.14
N TYR A 95 -11.09 -22.34 16.51
CA TYR A 95 -11.17 -20.97 17.05
C TYR A 95 -11.83 -21.02 18.43
N ASN A 96 -11.10 -20.58 19.44
CA ASN A 96 -11.50 -20.75 20.84
C ASN A 96 -11.87 -19.41 21.51
N GLY A 97 -11.61 -18.28 20.85
CA GLY A 97 -11.98 -16.95 21.32
C GLY A 97 -13.45 -16.61 21.11
N LEU A 98 -14.05 -15.88 22.05
CA LEU A 98 -15.42 -15.38 21.93
C LEU A 98 -15.55 -14.45 20.71
N GLY A 99 -16.26 -14.89 19.67
CA GLY A 99 -16.44 -14.13 18.42
C GLY A 99 -15.28 -14.23 17.43
N GLU A 100 -14.22 -14.97 17.75
CA GLU A 100 -13.06 -15.16 16.85
C GLU A 100 -13.47 -15.87 15.55
N GLU A 101 -14.26 -16.93 15.65
CA GLU A 101 -14.72 -17.69 14.48
C GLU A 101 -15.51 -16.80 13.51
N VAL A 102 -16.33 -15.89 14.03
CA VAL A 102 -17.10 -14.96 13.19
C VAL A 102 -16.16 -14.03 12.41
N ILE A 103 -15.12 -13.53 13.06
CA ILE A 103 -14.11 -12.67 12.42
C ILE A 103 -13.34 -13.45 11.35
N ARG A 104 -12.82 -14.64 11.70
CA ARG A 104 -12.04 -15.50 10.81
C ARG A 104 -12.84 -15.95 9.59
N ARG A 105 -14.11 -16.30 9.81
CA ARG A 105 -15.05 -16.61 8.74
C ARG A 105 -15.30 -15.42 7.83
N THR A 106 -15.48 -14.22 8.40
CA THR A 106 -15.70 -13.00 7.60
C THR A 106 -14.49 -12.71 6.69
N ILE A 107 -13.28 -12.86 7.22
CA ILE A 107 -12.04 -12.72 6.43
C ILE A 107 -11.99 -13.79 5.32
N TRP A 108 -12.30 -15.04 5.65
CA TRP A 108 -12.34 -16.13 4.69
C TRP A 108 -13.34 -15.92 3.56
N GLU A 109 -14.56 -15.49 3.87
CA GLU A 109 -15.58 -15.19 2.86
C GLU A 109 -15.15 -14.03 1.94
N LYS A 110 -14.48 -13.01 2.49
CA LYS A 110 -13.91 -11.91 1.71
C LYS A 110 -12.84 -12.40 0.74
N ASN A 111 -11.92 -13.23 1.23
CA ASN A 111 -10.84 -13.82 0.44
C ASN A 111 -11.37 -14.76 -0.65
N MET A 112 -12.39 -15.57 -0.35
CA MET A 112 -13.07 -16.43 -1.34
C MET A 112 -13.58 -15.61 -2.53
N ARG A 113 -14.27 -14.50 -2.29
CA ARG A 113 -14.82 -13.69 -3.38
C ARG A 113 -13.75 -12.94 -4.17
N LEU A 114 -12.66 -12.51 -3.52
CA LEU A 114 -11.49 -11.97 -4.23
C LEU A 114 -10.93 -13.01 -5.20
N ILE A 115 -10.83 -14.27 -4.78
CA ILE A 115 -10.37 -15.39 -5.61
C ILE A 115 -11.36 -15.63 -6.76
N GLU A 116 -12.66 -15.66 -6.49
CA GLU A 116 -13.71 -15.86 -7.50
C GLU A 116 -13.66 -14.76 -8.57
N ALA A 117 -13.72 -13.48 -8.16
CA ALA A 117 -13.69 -12.34 -9.07
C ALA A 117 -12.41 -12.31 -9.93
N HIS A 118 -11.25 -12.53 -9.31
CA HIS A 118 -9.99 -12.62 -10.05
C HIS A 118 -10.01 -13.75 -11.09
N ASN A 119 -10.52 -14.93 -10.72
CA ASN A 119 -10.54 -16.09 -11.62
C ASN A 119 -11.56 -15.94 -12.76
N GLU A 120 -12.64 -15.20 -12.56
CA GLU A 120 -13.52 -14.77 -13.65
C GLU A 120 -12.78 -13.84 -14.64
N GLU A 121 -12.01 -12.88 -14.14
CA GLU A 121 -11.16 -12.02 -14.98
C GLU A 121 -10.04 -12.82 -15.69
N ALA A 122 -9.44 -13.80 -15.01
CA ALA A 122 -8.45 -14.70 -15.58
C ALA A 122 -9.04 -15.57 -16.72
N ALA A 123 -10.29 -16.03 -16.57
CA ALA A 123 -11.00 -16.77 -17.62
C ALA A 123 -11.26 -15.92 -18.88
N LEU A 124 -11.37 -14.59 -18.72
CA LEU A 124 -11.44 -13.62 -19.82
C LEU A 124 -10.06 -13.28 -20.43
N GLY A 125 -8.98 -13.85 -19.89
CA GLY A 125 -7.61 -13.61 -20.33
C GLY A 125 -7.03 -12.27 -19.89
N ILE A 126 -7.65 -11.59 -18.91
CA ILE A 126 -7.14 -10.35 -18.32
C ILE A 126 -5.88 -10.65 -17.49
N HIS A 127 -5.93 -11.74 -16.71
CA HIS A 127 -4.81 -12.22 -15.90
C HIS A 127 -4.19 -13.48 -16.50
N SER A 128 -2.87 -13.64 -16.33
CA SER A 128 -2.12 -14.83 -16.78
C SER A 128 -1.97 -15.91 -15.71
N TYR A 129 -2.64 -15.75 -14.58
CA TYR A 129 -2.56 -16.63 -13.41
C TYR A 129 -3.94 -16.81 -12.78
N GLU A 130 -4.03 -17.77 -11.88
CA GLU A 130 -5.23 -18.10 -11.12
C GLU A 130 -4.91 -18.05 -9.62
N LEU A 131 -5.91 -17.64 -8.84
CA LEU A 131 -5.88 -17.69 -7.40
C LEU A 131 -6.58 -18.94 -6.88
N GLY A 132 -6.23 -19.38 -5.67
CA GLY A 132 -6.81 -20.55 -5.03
C GLY A 132 -6.85 -20.37 -3.52
N MET A 133 -7.95 -20.83 -2.92
CA MET A 133 -8.08 -20.82 -1.48
C MET A 133 -7.09 -21.81 -0.88
N ASN A 134 -6.33 -21.35 0.11
CA ASN A 134 -5.28 -22.12 0.77
C ASN A 134 -5.39 -21.99 2.29
N HIS A 135 -4.41 -22.52 3.03
CA HIS A 135 -4.41 -22.51 4.49
C HIS A 135 -4.41 -21.10 5.10
N LEU A 136 -4.06 -20.06 4.34
CA LEU A 136 -4.03 -18.64 4.76
C LEU A 136 -5.38 -17.94 4.55
N GLY A 137 -6.43 -18.69 4.21
CA GLY A 137 -7.76 -18.16 3.87
C GLY A 137 -8.41 -17.29 4.93
N ASP A 138 -8.17 -17.55 6.20
CA ASP A 138 -8.72 -16.83 7.35
C ASP A 138 -7.85 -15.65 7.82
N MET A 139 -6.82 -15.28 7.06
CA MET A 139 -5.87 -14.22 7.38
C MET A 139 -5.98 -13.05 6.38
N THR A 140 -5.80 -11.83 6.88
CA THR A 140 -5.66 -10.65 6.01
C THR A 140 -4.25 -10.57 5.44
N SER A 141 -4.06 -9.81 4.36
CA SER A 141 -2.72 -9.57 3.79
C SER A 141 -1.75 -8.96 4.80
N GLU A 142 -2.22 -8.16 5.75
CA GLU A 142 -1.39 -7.57 6.80
C GLU A 142 -0.93 -8.60 7.81
N GLU A 143 -1.81 -9.52 8.23
CA GLU A 143 -1.39 -10.62 9.11
C GLU A 143 -0.34 -11.49 8.41
N ILE A 144 -0.43 -11.67 7.09
CA ILE A 144 0.58 -12.36 6.29
C ILE A 144 1.88 -11.58 6.23
N VAL A 145 1.83 -10.28 5.95
CA VAL A 145 3.02 -9.43 5.93
C VAL A 145 3.70 -9.45 7.30
N GLU A 146 2.95 -9.28 8.38
CA GLU A 146 3.50 -9.25 9.74
C GLU A 146 4.11 -10.58 10.18
N LYS A 147 3.47 -11.71 9.85
CA LYS A 147 3.87 -13.03 10.39
C LYS A 147 4.77 -13.82 9.45
N LEU A 148 4.60 -13.68 8.14
CA LEU A 148 5.23 -14.53 7.13
C LEU A 148 6.21 -13.80 6.22
N THR A 149 6.29 -12.48 6.33
CA THR A 149 7.35 -11.69 5.69
C THR A 149 8.30 -11.16 6.76
N GLY A 150 9.54 -10.89 6.39
CA GLY A 150 10.57 -10.51 7.35
C GLY A 150 11.90 -10.16 6.70
N LEU A 151 11.89 -9.88 5.39
CA LEU A 151 13.07 -9.38 4.72
C LEU A 151 13.29 -7.92 5.11
N GLN A 152 14.43 -7.65 5.76
CA GLN A 152 14.82 -6.31 6.16
C GLN A 152 15.94 -5.81 5.24
N VAL A 153 15.60 -4.98 4.26
CA VAL A 153 16.59 -4.44 3.31
C VAL A 153 17.43 -3.33 3.98
N PRO A 154 18.77 -3.46 4.08
CA PRO A 154 19.61 -2.42 4.67
C PRO A 154 19.67 -1.16 3.81
N MET A 155 19.64 0.02 4.44
CA MET A 155 19.70 1.33 3.76
C MET A 155 21.02 1.56 3.00
N ASN A 156 22.12 1.03 3.52
CA ASN A 156 23.45 1.12 2.93
C ASN A 156 23.95 -0.28 2.62
N ARG A 157 24.15 -0.59 1.34
CA ARG A 157 24.74 -1.85 0.88
C ARG A 157 26.20 -1.61 0.47
N ASP A 158 27.06 -2.57 0.81
CA ASP A 158 28.46 -2.52 0.37
C ASP A 158 28.55 -2.89 -1.11
N ARG A 159 28.90 -1.89 -1.93
CA ARG A 159 29.06 -2.07 -3.38
C ARG A 159 30.32 -2.88 -3.74
N SER A 160 31.24 -3.11 -2.81
CA SER A 160 32.45 -3.91 -3.04
C SER A 160 32.13 -5.37 -3.39
N ASN A 161 30.98 -5.88 -2.90
CA ASN A 161 30.51 -7.24 -3.14
C ASN A 161 29.55 -7.38 -4.33
N THR A 162 29.37 -6.31 -5.12
CA THR A 162 28.53 -6.39 -6.32
C THR A 162 29.14 -7.33 -7.36
N TRP A 163 28.35 -8.29 -7.82
CA TRP A 163 28.69 -9.21 -8.89
C TRP A 163 28.77 -8.46 -10.22
N ILE A 164 29.92 -8.58 -10.89
CA ILE A 164 30.12 -8.00 -12.21
C ILE A 164 29.86 -9.11 -13.24
N PRO A 165 28.76 -9.01 -14.02
CA PRO A 165 28.48 -10.02 -15.03
C PRO A 165 29.54 -9.98 -16.13
N ASP A 166 30.09 -11.13 -16.53
CA ASP A 166 30.96 -11.19 -17.70
C ASP A 166 30.29 -10.52 -18.93
N ASN A 167 31.10 -9.74 -19.65
CA ASN A 167 30.72 -9.07 -20.90
C ASN A 167 30.51 -10.04 -22.07
N ASN A 168 30.94 -11.30 -21.92
CA ASN A 168 30.78 -12.33 -22.94
C ASN A 168 29.29 -12.58 -23.23
N VAL A 169 28.93 -12.48 -24.51
CA VAL A 169 27.59 -12.76 -25.04
C VAL A 169 27.42 -14.28 -25.19
N GLU A 170 27.64 -15.02 -24.10
CA GLU A 170 27.29 -16.45 -24.10
C GLU A 170 25.77 -16.60 -24.19
N LYS A 171 25.34 -17.48 -25.10
CA LYS A 171 23.93 -17.78 -25.30
C LYS A 171 23.45 -18.61 -24.11
N LEU A 172 22.84 -17.94 -23.13
CA LEU A 172 22.20 -18.61 -21.99
C LEU A 172 21.12 -19.60 -22.48
N PRO A 173 20.91 -20.73 -21.78
CA PRO A 173 19.83 -21.65 -22.11
C PRO A 173 18.48 -20.92 -21.98
N ARG A 174 17.52 -21.29 -22.83
CA ARG A 174 16.17 -20.68 -22.84
C ARG A 174 15.37 -20.97 -21.57
N SER A 175 15.68 -22.07 -20.89
CA SER A 175 15.04 -22.47 -19.63
C SER A 175 16.01 -23.26 -18.76
N ILE A 176 15.93 -23.07 -17.46
CA ILE A 176 16.60 -23.87 -16.45
C ILE A 176 15.60 -24.14 -15.32
N ASP A 177 15.54 -25.38 -14.86
CA ASP A 177 14.72 -25.77 -13.71
C ASP A 177 15.59 -26.62 -12.78
N TYR A 178 16.06 -26.04 -11.68
CA TYR A 178 16.96 -26.73 -10.75
C TYR A 178 16.28 -27.81 -9.92
N ARG A 179 14.95 -27.81 -9.85
CA ARG A 179 14.17 -28.91 -9.22
C ARG A 179 14.41 -30.22 -9.97
N LYS A 180 14.41 -30.15 -11.30
CA LYS A 180 14.67 -31.31 -12.18
C LYS A 180 16.14 -31.74 -12.21
N LYS A 181 17.04 -30.91 -11.68
CA LYS A 181 18.48 -31.18 -11.61
C LYS A 181 18.92 -31.69 -10.23
N GLY A 182 18.00 -31.89 -9.28
CA GLY A 182 18.33 -32.33 -7.93
C GLY A 182 19.15 -31.32 -7.14
N MET A 183 18.93 -30.02 -7.37
CA MET A 183 19.67 -28.93 -6.73
C MET A 183 18.78 -28.05 -5.83
N VAL A 184 17.61 -28.54 -5.46
CA VAL A 184 16.61 -27.82 -4.67
C VAL A 184 15.98 -28.82 -3.70
N THR A 185 16.06 -28.53 -2.41
CA THR A 185 15.41 -29.30 -1.34
C THR A 185 13.88 -29.20 -1.40
N PRO A 186 13.11 -30.06 -0.71
CA PRO A 186 11.67 -29.92 -0.57
C PRO A 186 11.23 -28.55 -0.03
N VAL A 187 9.98 -28.14 -0.31
CA VAL A 187 9.44 -26.90 0.25
C VAL A 187 9.16 -27.10 1.74
N LYS A 188 9.61 -26.15 2.56
CA LYS A 188 9.39 -26.13 4.01
C LYS A 188 8.31 -25.12 4.38
N ASN A 189 7.92 -25.11 5.65
CA ASN A 189 6.97 -24.14 6.21
C ASN A 189 7.65 -23.32 7.30
N GLN A 190 7.75 -22.00 7.10
CA GLN A 190 8.34 -21.09 8.07
C GLN A 190 7.45 -20.86 9.31
N LEU A 191 6.20 -21.35 9.31
CA LEU A 191 5.21 -21.11 10.37
C LEU A 191 4.98 -19.61 10.57
N SER A 192 4.56 -19.16 11.76
CA SER A 192 4.29 -17.73 12.04
C SER A 192 5.55 -16.94 12.42
N CYS A 193 6.69 -17.24 11.79
CA CYS A 193 7.98 -16.62 12.04
C CYS A 193 8.46 -15.91 10.77
N GLY A 194 8.90 -14.65 10.88
CA GLY A 194 9.41 -13.82 9.77
C GLY A 194 10.79 -14.23 9.24
N SER A 195 11.08 -15.54 9.21
CA SER A 195 12.39 -16.13 8.90
C SER A 195 12.60 -16.41 7.40
N CYS A 196 11.78 -15.86 6.49
CA CYS A 196 11.91 -16.10 5.05
C CYS A 196 13.33 -15.81 4.51
N TRP A 197 14.04 -14.86 5.12
CA TRP A 197 15.44 -14.56 4.85
C TRP A 197 16.37 -15.75 5.13
N ALA A 198 16.12 -16.51 6.20
CA ALA A 198 16.89 -17.70 6.57
C ALA A 198 16.64 -18.85 5.58
N PHE A 199 15.38 -19.10 5.23
CA PHE A 199 15.02 -20.13 4.24
C PHE A 199 15.60 -19.84 2.85
N SER A 200 15.52 -18.59 2.40
CA SER A 200 16.11 -18.17 1.12
C SER A 200 17.64 -18.34 1.13
N SER A 201 18.29 -17.99 2.24
CA SER A 201 19.75 -18.12 2.41
C SER A 201 20.20 -19.57 2.45
N ALA A 202 19.57 -20.41 3.27
CA ALA A 202 19.83 -21.85 3.32
C ALA A 202 19.67 -22.47 1.92
N GLY A 203 18.56 -22.20 1.23
CA GLY A 203 18.31 -22.71 -0.12
C GLY A 203 19.36 -22.30 -1.16
N ALA A 204 19.95 -21.11 -1.05
CA ALA A 204 21.04 -20.68 -1.91
C ALA A 204 22.34 -21.46 -1.62
N LEU A 205 22.66 -21.68 -0.34
CA LEU A 205 23.81 -22.49 0.09
C LEU A 205 23.67 -23.96 -0.35
N GLU A 206 22.48 -24.55 -0.18
CA GLU A 206 22.14 -25.90 -0.64
C GLU A 206 22.37 -26.06 -2.15
N GLY A 207 21.88 -25.09 -2.93
CA GLY A 207 22.06 -25.07 -4.38
C GLY A 207 23.52 -24.96 -4.81
N GLN A 208 24.33 -24.16 -4.11
CA GLN A 208 25.77 -24.06 -4.34
C GLN A 208 26.51 -25.34 -3.95
N LEU A 209 26.16 -25.94 -2.83
CA LEU A 209 26.76 -27.19 -2.37
C LEU A 209 26.46 -28.33 -3.35
N ALA A 210 25.21 -28.48 -3.78
CA ALA A 210 24.80 -29.47 -4.77
C ALA A 210 25.57 -29.30 -6.09
N LYS A 211 25.80 -28.06 -6.51
CA LYS A 211 26.55 -27.78 -7.73
C LYS A 211 28.02 -28.16 -7.64
N THR A 212 28.66 -27.83 -6.53
CA THR A 212 30.12 -27.95 -6.36
C THR A 212 30.54 -29.35 -5.93
N THR A 213 29.68 -30.06 -5.20
CA THR A 213 29.98 -31.39 -4.64
C THR A 213 29.17 -32.52 -5.27
N GLY A 214 28.08 -32.21 -5.99
CA GLY A 214 27.11 -33.20 -6.47
C GLY A 214 26.16 -33.73 -5.39
N LYS A 215 26.26 -33.24 -4.14
CA LYS A 215 25.42 -33.64 -3.01
C LYS A 215 24.46 -32.53 -2.61
N LEU A 216 23.16 -32.81 -2.68
CA LEU A 216 22.14 -31.95 -2.10
C LEU A 216 21.99 -32.32 -0.62
N ILE A 217 22.26 -31.37 0.25
CA ILE A 217 22.11 -31.50 1.71
C ILE A 217 21.03 -30.53 2.14
N ASP A 218 20.16 -30.95 3.04
CA ASP A 218 19.12 -30.08 3.62
C ASP A 218 19.71 -29.30 4.80
N LEU A 219 19.79 -27.97 4.67
CA LEU A 219 20.44 -27.10 5.65
C LEU A 219 19.41 -26.50 6.61
N SER A 220 19.83 -26.25 7.84
CA SER A 220 18.96 -25.75 8.91
C SER A 220 18.72 -24.24 8.80
N PRO A 221 17.47 -23.79 8.52
CA PRO A 221 17.12 -22.38 8.67
C PRO A 221 17.09 -21.97 10.14
N GLN A 222 16.85 -22.90 11.07
CA GLN A 222 16.83 -22.64 12.52
C GLN A 222 18.20 -22.18 13.02
N ASN A 223 19.27 -22.83 12.56
CA ASN A 223 20.62 -22.40 12.86
C ASN A 223 20.83 -20.93 12.47
N LEU A 224 20.32 -20.50 11.32
CA LEU A 224 20.41 -19.10 10.92
C LEU A 224 19.55 -18.19 11.80
N VAL A 225 18.30 -18.57 12.07
CA VAL A 225 17.38 -17.81 12.93
C VAL A 225 18.00 -17.54 14.31
N ASP A 226 18.61 -18.56 14.92
CA ASP A 226 19.12 -18.47 16.30
C ASP A 226 20.53 -17.87 16.39
N CYS A 227 21.37 -18.03 15.37
CA CYS A 227 22.80 -17.72 15.47
C CYS A 227 23.26 -16.48 14.69
N VAL A 228 22.48 -15.94 13.74
CA VAL A 228 22.86 -14.72 13.00
C VAL A 228 22.48 -13.49 13.81
N THR A 229 23.38 -13.04 14.68
CA THR A 229 23.13 -11.95 15.64
C THR A 229 22.88 -10.58 15.02
N GLU A 230 23.30 -10.38 13.77
CA GLU A 230 23.09 -9.17 12.98
C GLU A 230 21.67 -9.09 12.38
N ASN A 231 20.97 -10.22 12.37
CA ASN A 231 19.54 -10.30 12.06
C ASN A 231 18.75 -10.43 13.37
N ASN A 232 17.42 -10.32 13.27
CA ASN A 232 16.51 -10.36 14.42
C ASN A 232 15.70 -11.66 14.48
N GLY A 233 16.27 -12.79 14.04
CA GLY A 233 15.59 -14.09 14.03
C GLY A 233 14.23 -14.05 13.32
N CYS A 234 13.15 -14.38 14.05
CA CYS A 234 11.77 -14.29 13.60
C CYS A 234 11.26 -12.86 13.38
N GLY A 235 11.92 -11.84 13.97
CA GLY A 235 11.66 -10.43 13.68
C GLY A 235 12.17 -9.98 12.31
N GLY A 236 12.92 -10.83 11.61
CA GLY A 236 13.36 -10.61 10.23
C GLY A 236 14.85 -10.33 10.09
N GLY A 237 15.31 -10.27 8.84
CA GLY A 237 16.72 -10.19 8.52
C GLY A 237 17.01 -10.05 7.04
N TYR A 238 18.30 -10.00 6.71
CA TYR A 238 18.80 -9.92 5.34
C TYR A 238 19.69 -11.11 4.99
N MET A 239 19.63 -11.59 3.74
CA MET A 239 20.29 -12.83 3.34
C MET A 239 21.82 -12.75 3.37
N THR A 240 22.42 -11.58 3.12
CA THR A 240 23.89 -11.48 3.14
C THR A 240 24.47 -11.67 4.53
N LYS A 241 23.74 -11.26 5.58
CA LYS A 241 24.14 -11.50 6.97
C LYS A 241 24.18 -12.99 7.31
N ALA A 242 23.29 -13.78 6.73
CA ALA A 242 23.38 -15.23 6.84
C ALA A 242 24.66 -15.77 6.18
N PHE A 243 25.02 -15.29 4.99
CA PHE A 243 26.23 -15.76 4.30
C PHE A 243 27.52 -15.35 5.02
N GLU A 244 27.56 -14.13 5.57
CA GLU A 244 28.65 -13.63 6.43
C GLU A 244 28.82 -14.52 7.66
N TYR A 245 27.73 -14.78 8.39
CA TYR A 245 27.74 -15.69 9.53
C TYR A 245 28.27 -17.08 9.17
N VAL A 246 27.80 -17.70 8.10
CA VAL A 246 28.25 -19.07 7.74
C VAL A 246 29.73 -19.09 7.33
N GLU A 247 30.24 -18.00 6.77
CA GLU A 247 31.67 -17.84 6.48
C GLU A 247 32.49 -17.70 7.77
N GLU A 248 32.08 -16.82 8.68
CA GLU A 248 32.80 -16.50 9.92
C GLU A 248 32.71 -17.62 10.97
N ASN A 249 31.53 -18.21 11.13
CA ASN A 249 31.28 -19.33 12.03
C ASN A 249 31.97 -20.62 11.55
N GLY A 250 32.38 -20.67 10.28
CA GLY A 250 33.03 -21.83 9.67
C GLY A 250 32.07 -22.93 9.22
N GLY A 251 30.75 -22.71 9.30
CA GLY A 251 29.75 -23.62 8.77
C GLY A 251 28.32 -23.35 9.25
N ILE A 252 27.40 -24.16 8.72
CA ILE A 252 25.98 -24.23 9.07
C ILE A 252 25.57 -25.68 9.23
N ASP A 253 24.70 -25.98 10.20
CA ASP A 253 24.19 -27.32 10.47
C ASP A 253 23.18 -27.81 9.43
N THR A 254 23.06 -29.13 9.31
CA THR A 254 21.95 -29.76 8.57
C THR A 254 20.63 -29.56 9.30
N ASP A 255 19.53 -29.59 8.57
CA ASP A 255 18.18 -29.54 9.18
C ASP A 255 17.93 -30.73 10.13
N GLU A 256 18.52 -31.90 9.82
CA GLU A 256 18.46 -33.08 10.70
C GLU A 256 19.19 -32.85 12.04
N ALA A 257 20.34 -32.17 12.01
CA ALA A 257 21.11 -31.88 13.22
C ALA A 257 20.51 -30.74 14.04
N TYR A 258 19.84 -29.78 13.39
CA TYR A 258 19.24 -28.61 14.02
C TYR A 258 17.85 -28.31 13.40
N PRO A 259 16.80 -29.03 13.81
CA PRO A 259 15.47 -28.93 13.20
C PRO A 259 14.79 -27.57 13.39
N TYR A 260 13.96 -27.18 12.43
CA TYR A 260 13.19 -25.93 12.47
C TYR A 260 12.00 -25.97 13.44
N LEU A 261 11.93 -24.95 14.30
CA LEU A 261 10.90 -24.80 15.34
C LEU A 261 9.93 -23.65 15.05
N GLY A 262 10.35 -22.67 14.24
CA GLY A 262 9.50 -21.51 13.92
C GLY A 262 9.36 -20.49 15.05
N GLN A 263 10.38 -20.41 15.90
CA GLN A 263 10.52 -19.42 16.97
C GLN A 263 12.00 -19.16 17.24
N ASP A 264 12.30 -18.06 17.92
CA ASP A 264 13.67 -17.72 18.35
C ASP A 264 14.09 -18.61 19.51
N GLU A 265 15.27 -19.21 19.41
CA GLU A 265 15.90 -19.98 20.47
C GLU A 265 17.33 -19.48 20.73
N GLN A 266 17.98 -20.05 21.76
CA GLN A 266 19.41 -19.82 21.97
C GLN A 266 20.22 -20.57 20.91
N CYS A 267 21.19 -19.90 20.30
CA CYS A 267 22.09 -20.51 19.32
C CYS A 267 22.75 -21.78 19.86
N ALA A 268 22.48 -22.91 19.20
CA ALA A 268 22.98 -24.23 19.57
C ALA A 268 23.85 -24.88 18.48
N TYR A 269 24.49 -24.08 17.63
CA TYR A 269 25.36 -24.57 16.54
C TYR A 269 26.40 -25.57 17.04
N ASN A 270 26.58 -26.68 16.31
CA ASN A 270 27.56 -27.71 16.65
C ASN A 270 28.33 -28.19 15.42
N ALA A 271 29.65 -28.05 15.43
CA ALA A 271 30.52 -28.49 14.34
C ALA A 271 30.33 -29.97 13.92
N SER A 272 29.85 -30.86 14.79
CA SER A 272 29.52 -32.25 14.41
C SER A 272 28.26 -32.37 13.53
N GLY A 273 27.37 -31.38 13.57
CA GLY A 273 26.14 -31.29 12.77
C GLY A 273 26.32 -30.53 11.45
N MET A 274 27.52 -30.01 11.19
CA MET A 274 27.81 -29.13 10.05
C MET A 274 27.49 -29.80 8.70
N GLY A 275 26.60 -29.17 7.94
CA GLY A 275 26.20 -29.57 6.59
C GLY A 275 26.93 -28.85 5.46
N ALA A 276 27.29 -27.57 5.65
CA ALA A 276 27.94 -26.77 4.61
C ALA A 276 28.86 -25.69 5.18
N GLN A 277 29.74 -25.17 4.32
CA GLN A 277 30.55 -23.98 4.57
C GLN A 277 30.31 -22.94 3.48
N CYS A 278 30.49 -21.66 3.82
CA CYS A 278 30.46 -20.53 2.90
C CYS A 278 31.87 -19.92 2.82
N ARG A 279 32.32 -19.53 1.62
CA ARG A 279 33.61 -18.85 1.40
C ARG A 279 33.45 -17.38 1.02
N GLY A 280 32.25 -16.86 1.22
CA GLY A 280 31.83 -15.52 0.78
C GLY A 280 30.71 -15.55 -0.25
N PHE A 281 30.22 -14.36 -0.57
CA PHE A 281 29.06 -14.12 -1.43
C PHE A 281 29.29 -12.96 -2.40
N LYS A 282 28.40 -12.85 -3.38
CA LYS A 282 28.30 -11.69 -4.28
C LYS A 282 26.85 -11.29 -4.44
N GLU A 283 26.60 -9.98 -4.44
CA GLU A 283 25.26 -9.41 -4.63
C GLU A 283 25.01 -9.06 -6.09
N ILE A 284 23.87 -9.44 -6.63
CA ILE A 284 23.51 -9.11 -8.00
C ILE A 284 23.05 -7.64 -8.06
N PRO A 285 23.42 -6.86 -9.09
CA PRO A 285 22.97 -5.48 -9.22
C PRO A 285 21.46 -5.34 -9.09
N GLU A 286 21.03 -4.42 -8.22
CA GLU A 286 19.62 -4.20 -7.93
C GLU A 286 18.82 -3.83 -9.19
N GLY A 287 17.67 -4.46 -9.37
CA GLY A 287 16.79 -4.25 -10.51
C GLY A 287 17.30 -4.79 -11.86
N ASP A 288 18.46 -5.46 -11.90
CA ASP A 288 19.01 -6.04 -13.13
C ASP A 288 18.59 -7.51 -13.30
N GLU A 289 17.41 -7.73 -13.86
CA GLU A 289 16.92 -9.08 -14.20
C GLU A 289 17.83 -9.84 -15.17
N ARG A 290 18.63 -9.14 -15.99
CA ARG A 290 19.56 -9.79 -16.93
C ARG A 290 20.78 -10.33 -16.17
N ALA A 291 21.30 -9.55 -15.21
CA ALA A 291 22.34 -10.02 -14.31
C ALA A 291 21.82 -11.20 -13.47
N LEU A 292 20.60 -11.13 -12.95
CA LEU A 292 19.97 -12.24 -12.25
C LEU A 292 19.83 -13.48 -13.13
N THR A 293 19.44 -13.32 -14.41
CA THR A 293 19.30 -14.46 -15.34
C THR A 293 20.66 -15.14 -15.56
N LYS A 294 21.71 -14.33 -15.75
CA LYS A 294 23.08 -14.84 -15.86
C LYS A 294 23.53 -15.55 -14.59
N ALA A 295 23.25 -14.98 -13.42
CA ALA A 295 23.59 -15.57 -12.13
C ALA A 295 22.87 -16.91 -11.92
N VAL A 296 21.55 -16.97 -12.14
CA VAL A 296 20.80 -18.23 -12.03
C VAL A 296 21.35 -19.28 -13.00
N ALA A 297 21.72 -18.89 -14.22
CA ALA A 297 22.29 -19.82 -15.20
C ALA A 297 23.71 -20.29 -14.87
N LYS A 298 24.57 -19.41 -14.39
CA LYS A 298 26.00 -19.67 -14.18
C LYS A 298 26.36 -20.10 -12.78
N VAL A 299 25.57 -19.72 -11.77
CA VAL A 299 25.85 -19.92 -10.35
C VAL A 299 24.94 -20.99 -9.77
N GLY A 300 23.62 -20.94 -9.95
CA GLY A 300 22.70 -21.93 -9.38
C GLY A 300 21.42 -21.28 -8.89
N PRO A 301 20.68 -21.89 -7.96
CA PRO A 301 19.65 -21.18 -7.18
C PRO A 301 20.20 -19.92 -6.51
N VAL A 302 19.40 -18.86 -6.47
CA VAL A 302 19.81 -17.54 -5.95
C VAL A 302 18.76 -17.00 -4.98
N ALA A 303 19.21 -16.52 -3.81
CA ALA A 303 18.35 -15.82 -2.86
C ALA A 303 17.93 -14.45 -3.42
N VAL A 304 16.63 -14.15 -3.42
CA VAL A 304 16.08 -12.89 -3.95
C VAL A 304 15.02 -12.31 -3.01
N GLY A 305 14.81 -11.00 -3.08
CA GLY A 305 13.71 -10.32 -2.40
C GLY A 305 12.58 -9.98 -3.38
N ILE A 306 11.33 -10.10 -2.93
CA ILE A 306 10.12 -9.69 -3.64
C ILE A 306 9.17 -8.91 -2.72
N ASP A 307 8.19 -8.24 -3.31
CA ASP A 307 7.01 -7.72 -2.61
C ASP A 307 5.95 -8.83 -2.52
N ALA A 308 5.51 -9.15 -1.30
CA ALA A 308 4.48 -10.13 -1.01
C ALA A 308 3.23 -9.51 -0.35
N THR A 309 3.05 -8.19 -0.45
CA THR A 309 1.99 -7.43 0.26
C THR A 309 0.59 -7.68 -0.27
N LEU A 310 0.45 -8.04 -1.55
CA LEU A 310 -0.85 -8.13 -2.20
C LEU A 310 -1.56 -9.46 -1.89
N SER A 311 -2.89 -9.40 -1.67
CA SER A 311 -3.72 -10.60 -1.52
C SER A 311 -3.68 -11.52 -2.75
N THR A 312 -3.39 -10.97 -3.94
CA THR A 312 -3.17 -11.77 -5.15
C THR A 312 -1.91 -12.65 -5.06
N PHE A 313 -0.89 -12.23 -4.31
CA PHE A 313 0.25 -13.08 -3.99
C PHE A 313 -0.11 -14.09 -2.91
N GLN A 314 -0.79 -13.67 -1.83
CA GLN A 314 -1.28 -14.55 -0.76
C GLN A 314 -2.05 -15.77 -1.30
N PHE A 315 -2.87 -15.57 -2.32
CA PHE A 315 -3.72 -16.63 -2.89
C PHE A 315 -3.24 -17.17 -4.24
N TYR A 316 -2.01 -16.87 -4.68
CA TYR A 316 -1.50 -17.45 -5.93
C TYR A 316 -1.62 -18.98 -5.92
N GLN A 317 -2.13 -19.55 -7.01
CA GLN A 317 -2.27 -21.00 -7.19
C GLN A 317 -1.52 -21.50 -8.42
N SER A 318 -1.70 -20.85 -9.57
CA SER A 318 -1.19 -21.35 -10.85
C SER A 318 -0.98 -20.25 -11.90
N GLY A 319 -0.30 -20.55 -13.01
CA GLY A 319 -0.05 -19.61 -14.11
C GLY A 319 1.11 -18.62 -13.86
N VAL A 320 1.32 -17.66 -14.76
CA VAL A 320 2.43 -16.70 -14.65
C VAL A 320 1.94 -15.46 -13.91
N TYR A 321 2.42 -15.26 -12.69
CA TYR A 321 2.05 -14.15 -11.82
C TYR A 321 2.62 -12.82 -12.33
N TYR A 322 1.74 -11.84 -12.49
CA TYR A 322 2.07 -10.46 -12.79
C TYR A 322 0.95 -9.55 -12.26
N ASP A 323 1.28 -8.73 -11.26
CA ASP A 323 0.35 -7.75 -10.71
C ASP A 323 0.96 -6.35 -10.83
N PRO A 324 0.33 -5.40 -11.56
CA PRO A 324 0.87 -4.06 -11.75
C PRO A 324 0.93 -3.24 -10.46
N ASN A 325 0.25 -3.67 -9.39
CA ASN A 325 0.27 -3.00 -8.10
C ASN A 325 1.44 -3.43 -7.21
N CYS A 326 2.28 -4.38 -7.66
CA CYS A 326 3.50 -4.77 -6.94
C CYS A 326 4.42 -3.55 -6.75
N ASN A 327 4.87 -3.35 -5.52
CA ASN A 327 5.72 -2.24 -5.14
C ASN A 327 7.19 -2.65 -5.11
N LYS A 328 7.92 -2.35 -6.20
CA LYS A 328 9.36 -2.60 -6.31
C LYS A 328 10.21 -1.91 -5.22
N ASP A 329 9.66 -0.88 -4.58
CA ASP A 329 10.34 -0.10 -3.53
C ASP A 329 9.95 -0.61 -2.12
N ASP A 330 9.13 -1.68 -2.02
CA ASP A 330 8.67 -2.31 -0.77
C ASP A 330 8.93 -3.81 -0.73
N ILE A 331 10.19 -4.17 -0.88
CA ILE A 331 10.61 -5.56 -0.87
C ILE A 331 10.64 -6.07 0.57
N ASN A 332 9.66 -6.89 0.94
CA ASN A 332 9.44 -7.37 2.32
C ASN A 332 9.57 -8.90 2.49
N HIS A 333 9.68 -9.67 1.39
CA HIS A 333 9.73 -11.13 1.45
C HIS A 333 10.93 -11.71 0.72
N ALA A 334 11.65 -12.64 1.35
CA ALA A 334 12.79 -13.33 0.77
C ALA A 334 12.39 -14.72 0.26
N VAL A 335 12.75 -15.02 -0.97
CA VAL A 335 12.41 -16.26 -1.69
C VAL A 335 13.60 -16.77 -2.49
N LEU A 336 13.54 -17.99 -2.98
CA LEU A 336 14.66 -18.59 -3.73
C LEU A 336 14.32 -18.70 -5.22
N ALA A 337 15.06 -18.00 -6.08
CA ALA A 337 14.97 -18.16 -7.53
C ALA A 337 15.68 -19.46 -7.94
N VAL A 338 14.90 -20.48 -8.33
CA VAL A 338 15.38 -21.84 -8.65
C VAL A 338 15.38 -22.16 -10.14
N GLY A 339 15.14 -21.16 -10.98
CA GLY A 339 15.12 -21.34 -12.42
C GLY A 339 14.39 -20.24 -13.15
N TYR A 340 14.31 -20.40 -14.47
CA TYR A 340 13.53 -19.55 -15.35
C TYR A 340 13.11 -20.35 -16.59
N GLY A 341 12.06 -19.90 -17.26
CA GLY A 341 11.52 -20.57 -18.43
C GLY A 341 10.74 -19.65 -19.34
N GLN A 342 10.09 -20.26 -20.33
CA GLN A 342 9.24 -19.57 -21.29
C GLN A 342 8.00 -20.42 -21.55
N THR A 343 6.82 -19.80 -21.57
CA THR A 343 5.57 -20.47 -21.92
C THR A 343 5.52 -20.78 -23.42
N ALA A 344 4.59 -21.65 -23.84
CA ALA A 344 4.39 -21.93 -25.27
C ALA A 344 4.06 -20.67 -26.10
N LYS A 345 3.42 -19.67 -25.47
CA LYS A 345 3.10 -18.36 -26.09
C LYS A 345 4.26 -17.35 -26.03
N GLY A 346 5.41 -17.74 -25.49
CA GLY A 346 6.61 -16.90 -25.46
C GLY A 346 6.77 -16.02 -24.22
N ALA A 347 5.84 -16.06 -23.26
CA ALA A 347 5.97 -15.31 -22.00
C ALA A 347 7.08 -15.91 -21.14
N LYS A 348 8.03 -15.10 -20.68
CA LYS A 348 9.15 -15.55 -19.85
C LYS A 348 8.78 -15.45 -18.37
N PHE A 349 9.28 -16.38 -17.57
CA PHE A 349 9.01 -16.39 -16.14
C PHE A 349 10.20 -16.91 -15.33
N TRP A 350 10.30 -16.47 -14.09
CA TRP A 350 11.09 -17.06 -13.02
C TRP A 350 10.37 -18.24 -12.41
N ILE A 351 11.11 -19.24 -11.94
CA ILE A 351 10.60 -20.30 -11.06
C ILE A 351 11.13 -19.98 -9.67
N VAL A 352 10.24 -19.69 -8.74
CA VAL A 352 10.60 -19.23 -7.40
C VAL A 352 10.01 -20.18 -6.37
N LYS A 353 10.85 -20.61 -5.41
CA LYS A 353 10.47 -21.43 -4.25
C LYS A 353 10.13 -20.50 -3.09
N ASN A 354 8.93 -20.68 -2.53
CA ASN A 354 8.45 -19.97 -1.35
C ASN A 354 8.66 -20.82 -0.08
N SER A 355 8.50 -20.21 1.09
CA SER A 355 8.65 -20.84 2.41
C SER A 355 7.32 -20.97 3.18
N TRP A 356 6.18 -20.82 2.50
CA TRP A 356 4.84 -20.87 3.09
C TRP A 356 4.15 -22.23 2.96
N SER A 357 4.91 -23.34 2.99
CA SER A 357 4.44 -24.73 2.75
C SER A 357 4.11 -25.09 1.29
N GLU A 358 3.97 -26.39 1.04
CA GLU A 358 3.55 -26.95 -0.25
C GLU A 358 2.08 -26.67 -0.59
N SER A 359 1.25 -26.30 0.40
CA SER A 359 -0.17 -26.01 0.19
C SER A 359 -0.43 -24.63 -0.41
N TRP A 360 0.61 -23.79 -0.51
CA TRP A 360 0.55 -22.49 -1.18
C TRP A 360 1.12 -22.59 -2.61
N GLY A 361 0.53 -21.87 -3.56
CA GLY A 361 1.01 -21.85 -4.94
C GLY A 361 0.97 -23.21 -5.62
N LYS A 362 1.89 -23.40 -6.57
CA LYS A 362 2.05 -24.68 -7.26
C LYS A 362 3.04 -25.56 -6.50
N GLN A 363 2.57 -26.23 -5.45
CA GLN A 363 3.40 -27.05 -4.55
C GLN A 363 4.52 -26.25 -3.88
N GLY A 364 4.21 -25.04 -3.41
CA GLY A 364 5.19 -24.13 -2.80
C GLY A 364 6.00 -23.29 -3.78
N TYR A 365 5.69 -23.35 -5.08
CA TYR A 365 6.37 -22.58 -6.12
C TYR A 365 5.45 -21.59 -6.82
N ILE A 366 6.04 -20.49 -7.27
CA ILE A 366 5.39 -19.48 -8.11
C ILE A 366 6.17 -19.28 -9.40
N MET A 367 5.44 -19.10 -10.51
CA MET A 367 6.00 -18.62 -11.77
C MET A 367 5.80 -17.12 -11.85
N MET A 368 6.85 -16.32 -11.67
CA MET A 368 6.74 -14.85 -11.72
C MET A 368 7.16 -14.32 -13.08
N ALA A 369 6.44 -13.34 -13.63
CA ALA A 369 6.77 -12.76 -14.92
C ALA A 369 8.20 -12.19 -14.95
N LEU A 370 8.94 -12.53 -16.01
CA LEU A 370 10.30 -12.04 -16.26
C LEU A 370 10.22 -10.97 -17.35
N ILE A 371 10.38 -9.71 -16.99
CA ILE A 371 10.21 -8.54 -17.86
C ILE A 371 11.58 -7.94 -18.18
N ILE A 372 12.34 -8.65 -19.00
CA ILE A 372 13.47 -8.02 -19.69
C ILE A 372 12.87 -6.90 -20.50
N LYS A 373 13.16 -5.63 -20.16
CA LYS A 373 12.82 -4.45 -20.96
C LYS A 373 13.20 -4.72 -22.42
N CYS A 374 12.23 -5.20 -23.17
CA CYS A 374 12.30 -5.38 -24.60
C CYS A 374 11.25 -4.41 -25.11
N ASN A 375 11.73 -3.24 -25.55
CA ASN A 375 10.92 -2.30 -26.31
C ASN A 375 10.18 -3.07 -27.41
N ARG A 376 8.86 -3.26 -27.23
CA ARG A 376 7.80 -3.25 -28.25
C ARG A 376 6.61 -4.17 -27.89
N VAL A 377 5.44 -3.55 -27.93
CA VAL A 377 4.08 -4.09 -28.12
C VAL A 377 3.42 -4.78 -26.93
N LEU A 378 2.63 -4.00 -26.18
CA LEU A 378 1.29 -4.39 -25.70
C LEU A 378 0.38 -3.14 -25.76
N GLN A 379 0.11 -2.67 -26.98
CA GLN A 379 -1.07 -1.86 -27.26
C GLN A 379 -2.03 -2.77 -28.03
N GLY A 380 -3.16 -3.14 -27.43
CA GLY A 380 -4.19 -3.85 -28.19
C GLY A 380 -5.22 -4.65 -27.40
N MET A 381 -5.81 -4.11 -26.33
CA MET A 381 -7.04 -4.68 -25.75
C MET A 381 -7.90 -3.57 -25.14
N MET A 382 -8.50 -2.71 -25.98
CA MET A 382 -9.36 -1.60 -25.50
C MET A 382 -10.73 -1.50 -26.18
N LEU A 383 -11.25 -2.57 -26.79
CA LEU A 383 -12.45 -2.48 -27.64
C LEU A 383 -13.59 -3.46 -27.35
N TRP A 384 -13.70 -4.03 -26.14
CA TRP A 384 -14.85 -4.89 -25.79
C TRP A 384 -15.78 -4.38 -24.68
N ARG A 385 -15.68 -3.09 -24.31
CA ARG A 385 -16.26 -2.51 -23.09
C ARG A 385 -17.71 -1.97 -23.17
N LEU A 386 -18.62 -2.53 -23.98
CA LEU A 386 -20.00 -1.97 -24.07
C LEU A 386 -21.16 -2.97 -23.97
N LEU A 387 -20.95 -4.21 -23.52
CA LEU A 387 -22.05 -5.22 -23.52
C LEU A 387 -22.24 -6.04 -22.23
N LEU A 388 -21.59 -5.70 -21.11
CA LEU A 388 -21.59 -6.53 -19.91
C LEU A 388 -22.06 -5.83 -18.61
N THR A 389 -23.01 -4.89 -18.71
CA THR A 389 -23.63 -4.25 -17.53
C THR A 389 -25.05 -4.75 -17.22
N ALA A 390 -25.43 -5.96 -17.65
CA ALA A 390 -26.82 -6.42 -17.52
C ALA A 390 -27.05 -7.76 -16.81
N LEU A 391 -26.01 -8.49 -16.37
CA LEU A 391 -26.19 -9.84 -15.80
C LEU A 391 -25.21 -10.13 -14.65
N CYS A 392 -25.36 -9.41 -13.54
CA CYS A 392 -25.02 -9.89 -12.19
C CYS A 392 -25.76 -9.04 -11.16
N GLY A 393 -27.08 -9.26 -11.10
CA GLY A 393 -27.88 -8.82 -9.97
C GLY A 393 -27.88 -9.90 -8.90
N THR A 394 -27.63 -9.48 -7.66
CA THR A 394 -27.77 -10.21 -6.38
C THR A 394 -26.56 -11.01 -5.88
N ALA A 395 -25.68 -10.32 -5.14
CA ALA A 395 -24.97 -10.89 -3.99
C ALA A 395 -24.48 -9.76 -3.07
N VAL A 396 -25.25 -9.51 -2.01
CA VAL A 396 -24.87 -8.60 -0.92
C VAL A 396 -23.87 -9.32 0.00
N ALA A 397 -22.97 -8.53 0.60
CA ALA A 397 -22.09 -8.79 1.76
C ALA A 397 -20.64 -9.29 1.54
N LEU A 398 -19.82 -8.52 0.82
CA LEU A 398 -18.33 -8.58 0.81
C LEU A 398 -17.64 -7.75 1.90
N PHE A 399 -18.47 -6.97 2.56
CA PHE A 399 -18.17 -5.83 3.39
C PHE A 399 -19.39 -5.68 4.28
N ASP A 400 -19.29 -4.91 5.37
CA ASP A 400 -20.49 -4.60 6.15
C ASP A 400 -21.55 -4.09 5.16
N PRO A 401 -22.67 -4.84 4.94
CA PRO A 401 -23.67 -4.44 3.96
C PRO A 401 -24.29 -3.08 4.33
N MET A 402 -24.14 -2.65 5.58
CA MET A 402 -24.50 -1.30 6.04
C MET A 402 -23.55 -0.22 5.48
N LEU A 403 -22.32 -0.56 5.13
CA LEU A 403 -21.31 0.35 4.58
C LEU A 403 -21.33 0.46 3.04
N GLU A 404 -22.06 -0.41 2.33
CA GLU A 404 -22.16 -0.32 0.85
C GLU A 404 -22.60 1.06 0.38
N GLN A 405 -23.70 1.57 0.94
CA GLN A 405 -24.21 2.88 0.57
C GLN A 405 -23.21 4.00 0.94
N HIS A 406 -22.49 3.84 2.06
CA HIS A 406 -21.48 4.79 2.51
C HIS A 406 -20.25 4.80 1.58
N TRP A 407 -19.79 3.63 1.14
CA TRP A 407 -18.71 3.49 0.17
C TRP A 407 -19.07 4.15 -1.17
N GLN A 408 -20.25 3.83 -1.72
CA GLN A 408 -20.69 4.44 -2.98
C GLN A 408 -20.85 5.97 -2.86
N MET A 409 -21.37 6.45 -1.73
CA MET A 409 -21.49 7.88 -1.45
C MET A 409 -20.12 8.55 -1.32
N TRP A 410 -19.17 7.91 -0.63
CA TRP A 410 -17.80 8.41 -0.47
C TRP A 410 -17.08 8.47 -1.83
N LYS A 411 -17.17 7.41 -2.66
CA LYS A 411 -16.60 7.41 -4.01
C LYS A 411 -17.15 8.56 -4.84
N LYS A 412 -18.47 8.74 -4.84
CA LYS A 412 -19.13 9.84 -5.57
C LYS A 412 -18.70 11.21 -5.06
N THR A 413 -18.61 11.38 -3.73
CA THR A 413 -18.21 12.64 -3.09
C THR A 413 -16.78 13.04 -3.45
N HIS A 414 -15.88 12.07 -3.57
CA HIS A 414 -14.46 12.30 -3.85
C HIS A 414 -14.05 12.03 -5.31
N GLY A 415 -15.02 11.76 -6.20
CA GLY A 415 -14.77 11.50 -7.61
C GLY A 415 -13.90 10.26 -7.87
N LYS A 416 -14.02 9.24 -7.02
CA LYS A 416 -13.22 8.01 -7.11
C LYS A 416 -13.78 7.07 -8.16
N ASN A 417 -12.91 6.60 -9.03
CA ASN A 417 -13.23 5.66 -10.09
C ASN A 417 -12.09 4.64 -10.21
N TYR A 418 -12.44 3.37 -10.21
CA TYR A 418 -11.48 2.26 -10.27
C TYR A 418 -11.66 1.51 -11.59
N GLN A 419 -10.56 1.02 -12.16
CA GLN A 419 -10.58 0.45 -13.51
C GLN A 419 -11.13 -0.97 -13.56
N THR A 420 -11.02 -1.70 -12.44
CA THR A 420 -11.41 -3.11 -12.28
C THR A 420 -12.15 -3.31 -10.96
N GLU A 421 -12.93 -4.39 -10.88
CA GLU A 421 -13.61 -4.75 -9.63
C GLU A 421 -12.60 -5.16 -8.55
N VAL A 422 -11.53 -5.87 -8.92
CA VAL A 422 -10.45 -6.24 -8.00
C VAL A 422 -9.77 -5.00 -7.39
N GLU A 423 -9.47 -3.97 -8.20
CA GLU A 423 -8.96 -2.69 -7.70
C GLU A 423 -9.95 -2.04 -6.74
N GLU A 424 -11.25 -2.01 -7.08
CA GLU A 424 -12.28 -1.44 -6.22
C GLU A 424 -12.37 -2.17 -4.88
N LEU A 425 -12.33 -3.51 -4.88
CA LEU A 425 -12.38 -4.33 -3.67
C LEU A 425 -11.17 -4.05 -2.76
N GLY A 426 -9.96 -3.98 -3.33
CA GLY A 426 -8.75 -3.63 -2.57
C GLY A 426 -8.80 -2.20 -2.01
N ARG A 427 -9.30 -1.24 -2.78
CA ARG A 427 -9.46 0.16 -2.34
C ARG A 427 -10.52 0.30 -1.26
N ARG A 428 -11.60 -0.46 -1.34
CA ARG A 428 -12.63 -0.50 -0.31
C ARG A 428 -12.13 -1.12 0.99
N GLU A 429 -11.34 -2.17 0.92
CA GLU A 429 -10.69 -2.75 2.09
C GLU A 429 -9.87 -1.70 2.86
N ILE A 430 -9.06 -0.91 2.15
CA ILE A 430 -8.28 0.18 2.75
C ILE A 430 -9.21 1.23 3.36
N TRP A 431 -10.31 1.56 2.69
CA TRP A 431 -11.31 2.51 3.17
C TRP A 431 -12.01 2.08 4.45
N GLU A 432 -12.47 0.84 4.56
CA GLU A 432 -13.11 0.33 5.77
C GLU A 432 -12.12 0.25 6.94
N ARG A 433 -10.86 -0.09 6.66
CA ARG A 433 -9.78 -0.07 7.65
C ARG A 433 -9.54 1.33 8.20
N ASN A 434 -9.44 2.33 7.32
CA ASN A 434 -9.28 3.72 7.73
C ASN A 434 -10.53 4.21 8.50
N LEU A 435 -11.72 3.77 8.10
CA LEU A 435 -12.97 4.07 8.82
C LEU A 435 -12.96 3.49 10.24
N GLN A 436 -12.44 2.27 10.42
CA GLN A 436 -12.29 1.65 11.74
C GLN A 436 -11.30 2.41 12.62
N LEU A 437 -10.14 2.81 12.07
CA LEU A 437 -9.16 3.65 12.75
C LEU A 437 -9.80 4.97 13.22
N ILE A 438 -10.54 5.64 12.34
CA ILE A 438 -11.26 6.88 12.65
C ILE A 438 -12.29 6.66 13.76
N SER A 439 -13.05 5.56 13.69
CA SER A 439 -14.12 5.27 14.64
C SER A 439 -13.59 4.99 16.04
N LEU A 440 -12.51 4.21 16.16
CA LEU A 440 -11.87 3.92 17.44
C LEU A 440 -11.23 5.18 18.05
N HIS A 441 -10.49 5.95 17.25
CA HIS A 441 -9.89 7.20 17.72
C HIS A 441 -10.96 8.20 18.23
N ASN A 442 -12.06 8.35 17.49
CA ASN A 442 -13.13 9.25 17.88
C ASN A 442 -13.88 8.78 19.13
N LEU A 443 -13.97 7.46 19.37
CA LEU A 443 -14.46 6.90 20.63
C LEU A 443 -13.55 7.29 21.79
N GLU A 444 -12.23 7.13 21.64
CA GLU A 444 -11.24 7.55 22.64
C GLU A 444 -11.29 9.07 22.88
N ALA A 445 -11.44 9.87 21.82
CA ALA A 445 -11.60 11.33 21.91
C ALA A 445 -12.86 11.71 22.70
N SER A 446 -13.97 10.96 22.55
CA SER A 446 -15.20 11.19 23.32
C SER A 446 -15.06 10.91 24.82
N MET A 447 -13.98 10.22 25.22
CA MET A 447 -13.59 9.94 26.60
C MET A 447 -12.43 10.85 27.06
N ASP A 448 -12.23 11.98 26.39
CA ASP A 448 -11.19 12.98 26.67
C ASP A 448 -9.74 12.43 26.61
N MET A 449 -9.52 11.30 25.93
CA MET A 449 -8.17 10.74 25.73
C MET A 449 -7.38 11.47 24.65
N HIS A 450 -8.09 12.12 23.71
CA HIS A 450 -7.52 12.93 22.64
C HIS A 450 -8.14 14.32 22.61
N THR A 451 -7.36 15.31 22.20
CA THR A 451 -7.81 16.71 22.06
C THR A 451 -8.27 17.07 20.65
N TYR A 452 -8.40 16.07 19.78
CA TYR A 452 -8.78 16.20 18.39
C TYR A 452 -9.59 14.99 17.94
N ASP A 453 -10.25 15.12 16.80
CA ASP A 453 -10.99 14.05 16.15
C ASP A 453 -10.48 13.80 14.72
N LEU A 454 -10.83 12.63 14.20
CA LEU A 454 -10.54 12.21 12.84
C LEU A 454 -11.81 12.22 11.98
N GLY A 455 -11.62 12.30 10.67
CA GLY A 455 -12.69 12.30 9.68
C GLY A 455 -12.27 11.61 8.40
N MET A 456 -13.20 10.84 7.83
CA MET A 456 -13.00 10.22 6.54
C MET A 456 -12.93 11.33 5.47
N ASN A 457 -11.85 11.32 4.68
CA ASN A 457 -11.59 12.32 3.65
C ASN A 457 -11.22 11.64 2.31
N HIS A 458 -10.73 12.42 1.33
CA HIS A 458 -10.43 11.93 -0.01
C HIS A 458 -9.27 10.91 -0.08
N MET A 459 -8.50 10.76 1.00
CA MET A 459 -7.41 9.78 1.14
C MET A 459 -7.88 8.47 1.79
N GLY A 460 -9.19 8.31 2.01
CA GLY A 460 -9.76 7.14 2.69
C GLY A 460 -9.38 5.79 2.10
N ASP A 461 -9.23 5.69 0.78
CA ASP A 461 -8.81 4.47 0.05
C ASP A 461 -7.29 4.33 -0.12
N MET A 462 -6.50 5.16 0.57
CA MET A 462 -5.04 5.16 0.48
C MET A 462 -4.42 4.59 1.76
N THR A 463 -3.35 3.83 1.59
CA THR A 463 -2.49 3.40 2.69
C THR A 463 -1.66 4.57 3.19
N GLN A 464 -1.21 4.52 4.44
CA GLN A 464 -0.36 5.57 5.01
C GLN A 464 0.93 5.79 4.20
N LYS A 465 1.47 4.71 3.60
CA LYS A 465 2.67 4.79 2.76
C LYS A 465 2.39 5.52 1.46
N GLU A 466 1.30 5.21 0.76
CA GLU A 466 0.88 5.94 -0.45
C GLU A 466 0.69 7.44 -0.16
N ILE A 467 0.10 7.77 1.00
CA ILE A 467 -0.09 9.16 1.45
C ILE A 467 1.27 9.84 1.65
N VAL A 468 2.16 9.27 2.46
CA VAL A 468 3.48 9.88 2.72
C VAL A 468 4.29 10.05 1.44
N GLN A 469 4.34 9.02 0.59
CA GLN A 469 5.11 9.07 -0.66
C GLN A 469 4.60 10.14 -1.64
N SER A 470 3.28 10.32 -1.72
CA SER A 470 2.67 11.25 -2.68
C SER A 470 2.54 12.67 -2.14
N PHE A 471 2.31 12.81 -0.83
CA PHE A 471 1.91 14.08 -0.22
C PHE A 471 2.95 14.68 0.75
N ALA A 472 3.82 13.86 1.37
CA ALA A 472 4.80 14.29 2.37
C ALA A 472 6.25 13.99 1.91
N SER A 473 6.75 14.86 1.02
CA SER A 473 8.02 14.68 0.29
C SER A 473 9.10 15.72 0.64
N LEU A 474 9.03 16.36 1.80
CA LEU A 474 10.06 17.27 2.27
C LEU A 474 11.39 16.52 2.41
N ARG A 475 12.43 16.99 1.71
CA ARG A 475 13.77 16.41 1.77
C ARG A 475 14.70 17.37 2.47
N VAL A 476 15.07 17.05 3.72
CA VAL A 476 16.06 17.83 4.47
C VAL A 476 17.44 17.60 3.84
N PRO A 477 18.15 18.65 3.35
CA PRO A 477 19.49 18.48 2.80
C PRO A 477 20.49 18.06 3.88
N ALA A 478 21.34 17.07 3.59
CA ALA A 478 22.37 16.61 4.51
C ALA A 478 23.43 17.69 4.80
N ASP A 479 23.67 18.57 3.83
CA ASP A 479 24.61 19.68 3.87
C ASP A 479 23.95 21.03 4.25
N LEU A 480 22.77 21.00 4.90
CA LEU A 480 22.01 22.20 5.21
C LEU A 480 22.85 23.19 6.05
N LYS A 481 23.40 24.21 5.38
CA LYS A 481 24.09 25.33 6.01
C LYS A 481 23.04 26.29 6.57
N ARG A 482 23.01 26.41 7.89
CA ARG A 482 22.25 27.45 8.58
C ARG A 482 23.23 28.54 8.95
N GLU A 483 23.12 29.69 8.32
CA GLU A 483 23.76 30.89 8.86
C GLU A 483 23.23 31.10 10.30
N PRO A 484 24.07 31.59 11.23
CA PRO A 484 23.60 31.98 12.55
C PRO A 484 22.39 32.88 12.38
N SER A 485 21.26 32.50 13.00
CA SER A 485 20.03 33.28 12.84
C SER A 485 20.29 34.69 13.36
N ALA A 486 20.18 35.69 12.49
CA ALA A 486 20.17 37.10 12.91
C ALA A 486 18.88 37.45 13.67
N PHE A 487 17.93 36.50 13.75
CA PHE A 487 16.74 36.60 14.59
C PHE A 487 17.15 36.46 16.06
N VAL A 488 17.52 37.59 16.66
CA VAL A 488 17.60 37.72 18.11
C VAL A 488 16.18 38.01 18.57
N GLY A 489 15.51 37.01 19.13
CA GLY A 489 14.22 37.21 19.80
C GLY A 489 14.41 38.15 20.98
N SER A 490 14.22 39.44 20.75
CA SER A 490 14.73 40.49 21.64
C SER A 490 13.89 41.77 21.63
N SER A 491 12.71 41.79 21.01
CA SER A 491 11.78 42.88 21.34
C SER A 491 11.14 42.54 22.68
N SER A 492 11.52 43.25 23.75
CA SER A 492 10.82 43.28 25.04
C SER A 492 9.37 43.83 24.95
N ALA A 493 8.83 43.94 23.73
CA ALA A 493 7.48 44.33 23.44
C ALA A 493 6.57 43.10 23.60
N PRO A 494 5.44 43.22 24.31
CA PRO A 494 4.49 42.13 24.45
C PRO A 494 3.94 41.74 23.06
N ILE A 495 4.11 40.47 22.68
CA ILE A 495 3.46 39.90 21.48
C ILE A 495 2.03 39.44 21.83
N PRO A 496 1.08 39.46 20.87
CA PRO A 496 -0.29 39.01 21.12
C PRO A 496 -0.35 37.55 21.57
N ASP A 497 -1.34 37.20 22.40
CA ASP A 497 -1.58 35.81 22.84
C ASP A 497 -2.10 34.91 21.72
N THR A 498 -2.84 35.49 20.77
CA THR A 498 -3.37 34.82 19.59
C THR A 498 -3.06 35.63 18.34
N VAL A 499 -2.64 34.95 17.27
CA VAL A 499 -2.44 35.52 15.94
C VAL A 499 -3.10 34.60 14.92
N ASP A 500 -3.89 35.18 14.03
CA ASP A 500 -4.39 34.52 12.83
C ASP A 500 -4.19 35.44 11.61
N TRP A 501 -3.26 35.07 10.73
CA TRP A 501 -2.97 35.86 9.53
C TRP A 501 -4.05 35.76 8.45
N ARG A 502 -4.98 34.81 8.56
CA ARG A 502 -6.15 34.71 7.66
C ARG A 502 -7.06 35.93 7.83
N GLU A 503 -7.31 36.34 9.08
CA GLU A 503 -8.16 37.49 9.42
C GLU A 503 -7.57 38.82 8.91
N LYS A 504 -6.26 38.87 8.68
CA LYS A 504 -5.54 40.05 8.19
C LYS A 504 -5.33 40.07 6.67
N GLY A 505 -5.78 39.03 5.95
CA GLY A 505 -5.63 38.92 4.50
C GLY A 505 -4.21 38.59 4.02
N TYR A 506 -3.40 37.92 4.84
CA TYR A 506 -2.01 37.53 4.51
C TYR A 506 -1.90 36.10 3.97
N VAL A 507 -3.02 35.39 3.87
CA VAL A 507 -3.07 33.96 3.54
C VAL A 507 -4.01 33.76 2.36
N THR A 508 -3.49 33.19 1.28
CA THR A 508 -4.25 32.78 0.09
C THR A 508 -5.16 31.59 0.39
N GLU A 509 -6.02 31.21 -0.55
CA GLU A 509 -6.84 30.01 -0.44
C GLU A 509 -5.98 28.73 -0.28
N VAL A 510 -6.54 27.70 0.37
CA VAL A 510 -5.91 26.38 0.45
C VAL A 510 -5.85 25.76 -0.95
N LYS A 511 -4.70 25.16 -1.27
CA LYS A 511 -4.44 24.52 -2.57
C LYS A 511 -4.36 22.99 -2.43
N MET A 512 -4.36 22.30 -3.57
CA MET A 512 -4.25 20.83 -3.65
C MET A 512 -2.99 20.45 -4.44
N GLN A 513 -2.01 19.85 -3.76
CA GLN A 513 -0.77 19.40 -4.42
C GLN A 513 -0.97 18.13 -5.28
N GLY A 514 -1.99 17.31 -4.97
CA GLY A 514 -2.27 16.06 -5.66
C GLY A 514 -1.17 15.00 -5.48
N SER A 515 -1.05 14.09 -6.44
CA SER A 515 -0.05 12.99 -6.44
C SER A 515 1.38 13.43 -6.75
N CYS A 516 1.71 14.70 -6.51
CA CYS A 516 3.03 15.26 -6.68
C CYS A 516 3.58 15.70 -5.32
N GLY A 517 4.77 15.20 -4.99
CA GLY A 517 5.49 15.56 -3.78
C GLY A 517 6.07 16.96 -3.85
N SER A 518 5.21 17.98 -3.86
CA SER A 518 5.55 19.39 -4.00
C SER A 518 5.19 20.24 -2.76
N CYS A 519 4.91 19.62 -1.61
CA CYS A 519 4.61 20.31 -0.34
C CYS A 519 5.60 21.45 -0.02
N TRP A 520 6.90 21.24 -0.29
CA TRP A 520 7.96 22.22 -0.12
C TRP A 520 7.75 23.48 -1.00
N ALA A 521 7.21 23.34 -2.21
CA ALA A 521 6.90 24.45 -3.09
C ALA A 521 5.71 25.24 -2.55
N PHE A 522 4.64 24.55 -2.13
CA PHE A 522 3.45 25.18 -1.52
C PHE A 522 3.77 25.93 -0.22
N SER A 523 4.58 25.33 0.66
CA SER A 523 5.06 26.00 1.88
C SER A 523 5.89 27.25 1.55
N SER A 524 6.72 27.21 0.50
CA SER A 524 7.55 28.33 0.09
C SER A 524 6.74 29.48 -0.51
N VAL A 525 5.83 29.19 -1.46
CA VAL A 525 4.96 30.22 -2.04
C VAL A 525 4.07 30.86 -0.99
N GLY A 526 3.52 30.09 -0.06
CA GLY A 526 2.67 30.64 1.01
C GLY A 526 3.41 31.64 1.92
N ALA A 527 4.70 31.43 2.19
CA ALA A 527 5.50 32.39 2.95
C ALA A 527 5.85 33.63 2.11
N LEU A 528 6.14 33.46 0.80
CA LEU A 528 6.36 34.57 -0.13
C LEU A 528 5.10 35.44 -0.29
N GLU A 529 3.92 34.83 -0.40
CA GLU A 529 2.61 35.50 -0.49
C GLU A 529 2.35 36.37 0.76
N GLY A 530 2.64 35.83 1.95
CA GLY A 530 2.53 36.58 3.20
C GLY A 530 3.46 37.80 3.25
N GLN A 531 4.71 37.67 2.77
CA GLN A 531 5.64 38.80 2.68
C GLN A 531 5.24 39.80 1.59
N LEU A 532 4.68 39.34 0.48
CA LEU A 532 4.19 40.21 -0.60
C LEU A 532 3.04 41.08 -0.10
N MET A 533 2.08 40.48 0.63
CA MET A 533 1.01 41.23 1.28
C MET A 533 1.58 42.25 2.28
N LYS A 534 2.56 41.85 3.10
CA LYS A 534 3.18 42.73 4.08
C LYS A 534 3.84 43.97 3.47
N THR A 535 4.57 43.77 2.37
CA THR A 535 5.42 44.81 1.78
C THR A 535 4.70 45.66 0.74
N THR A 536 3.70 45.10 0.06
CA THR A 536 3.01 45.77 -1.05
C THR A 536 1.53 46.06 -0.80
N GLY A 537 0.93 45.43 0.23
CA GLY A 537 -0.51 45.48 0.49
C GLY A 537 -1.36 44.69 -0.51
N LYS A 538 -0.74 43.85 -1.36
CA LYS A 538 -1.43 43.02 -2.35
C LYS A 538 -1.20 41.54 -2.07
N LEU A 539 -2.28 40.79 -1.92
CA LEU A 539 -2.26 39.34 -1.88
C LEU A 539 -2.41 38.80 -3.31
N ILE A 540 -1.39 38.08 -3.80
CA ILE A 540 -1.36 37.49 -5.14
C ILE A 540 -0.99 36.02 -5.00
N ASP A 541 -1.76 35.12 -5.60
CA ASP A 541 -1.41 33.69 -5.68
C ASP A 541 -0.13 33.50 -6.51
N LEU A 542 0.93 32.99 -5.88
CA LEU A 542 2.22 32.74 -6.52
C LEU A 542 2.32 31.30 -7.02
N SER A 543 3.11 31.05 -8.07
CA SER A 543 3.14 29.75 -8.75
C SER A 543 4.02 28.72 -8.03
N PRO A 544 3.45 27.67 -7.40
CA PRO A 544 4.25 26.53 -6.94
C PRO A 544 4.82 25.73 -8.12
N GLN A 545 4.16 25.75 -9.29
CA GLN A 545 4.64 25.06 -10.50
C GLN A 545 5.97 25.63 -10.99
N ASN A 546 6.13 26.96 -10.91
CA ASN A 546 7.37 27.62 -11.25
C ASN A 546 8.52 27.07 -10.40
N LEU A 547 8.30 26.85 -9.09
CA LEU A 547 9.32 26.25 -8.22
C LEU A 547 9.58 24.78 -8.58
N VAL A 548 8.53 23.99 -8.80
CA VAL A 548 8.62 22.56 -9.16
C VAL A 548 9.47 22.35 -10.42
N ASP A 549 9.28 23.19 -11.43
CA ASP A 549 9.94 23.02 -12.72
C ASP A 549 11.35 23.65 -12.76
N CYS A 550 11.55 24.78 -12.08
CA CYS A 550 12.74 25.61 -12.28
C CYS A 550 13.82 25.47 -11.19
N SER A 551 13.46 25.08 -9.97
CA SER A 551 14.42 25.07 -8.84
C SER A 551 15.30 23.82 -8.77
N SER A 552 15.31 22.98 -9.80
CA SER A 552 16.07 21.71 -9.80
C SER A 552 17.58 21.91 -9.62
N LYS A 553 18.14 22.99 -10.18
CA LYS A 553 19.57 23.34 -10.05
C LYS A 553 20.00 23.64 -8.59
N TYR A 554 19.03 23.90 -7.71
CA TYR A 554 19.24 24.24 -6.31
C TYR A 554 19.15 23.01 -5.39
N GLY A 555 18.91 21.82 -5.95
CA GLY A 555 18.81 20.55 -5.21
C GLY A 555 17.39 20.07 -4.95
N ASN A 556 16.37 20.81 -5.39
CA ASN A 556 14.99 20.32 -5.41
C ASN A 556 14.81 19.31 -6.56
N MET A 557 13.87 18.39 -6.42
CA MET A 557 13.64 17.28 -7.36
C MET A 557 12.19 17.26 -7.87
N GLY A 558 11.59 18.45 -8.07
CA GLY A 558 10.22 18.60 -8.53
C GLY A 558 9.23 17.83 -7.66
N CYS A 559 8.47 16.90 -8.28
CA CYS A 559 7.51 16.05 -7.58
C CYS A 559 8.15 14.96 -6.71
N ASN A 560 9.45 14.73 -6.80
CA ASN A 560 10.15 13.78 -5.93
C ASN A 560 10.60 14.39 -4.60
N GLY A 561 10.27 15.65 -4.35
CA GLY A 561 10.58 16.34 -3.10
C GLY A 561 11.61 17.46 -3.24
N GLY A 562 11.78 18.23 -2.17
CA GLY A 562 12.60 19.43 -2.15
C GLY A 562 12.57 20.08 -0.78
N PHE A 563 13.12 21.29 -0.68
CA PHE A 563 13.27 22.01 0.58
C PHE A 563 13.05 23.52 0.40
N MET A 564 12.39 24.18 1.36
CA MET A 564 11.88 25.55 1.19
C MET A 564 12.99 26.58 0.97
N SER A 565 14.10 26.49 1.71
CA SER A 565 15.23 27.43 1.52
C SER A 565 15.88 27.34 0.13
N LYS A 566 15.91 26.16 -0.49
CA LYS A 566 16.41 26.00 -1.86
C LYS A 566 15.46 26.68 -2.87
N ALA A 567 14.15 26.63 -2.60
CA ALA A 567 13.17 27.37 -3.39
C ALA A 567 13.34 28.89 -3.22
N PHE A 568 13.56 29.39 -2.01
CA PHE A 568 13.84 30.81 -1.79
C PHE A 568 15.13 31.25 -2.48
N GLN A 569 16.20 30.45 -2.41
CA GLN A 569 17.45 30.74 -3.13
C GLN A 569 17.24 30.83 -4.64
N TYR A 570 16.43 29.92 -5.21
CA TYR A 570 16.04 30.01 -6.61
C TYR A 570 15.35 31.36 -6.92
N VAL A 571 14.36 31.78 -6.12
CA VAL A 571 13.63 33.04 -6.38
C VAL A 571 14.55 34.25 -6.31
N ILE A 572 15.52 34.25 -5.39
CA ILE A 572 16.53 35.31 -5.25
C ILE A 572 17.38 35.41 -6.52
N ASP A 573 18.00 34.29 -6.92
CA ASP A 573 18.90 34.26 -8.07
C ASP A 573 18.17 34.49 -9.39
N ASN A 574 16.95 33.99 -9.51
CA ASN A 574 16.06 34.17 -10.65
C ASN A 574 15.47 35.59 -10.73
N GLN A 575 15.63 36.38 -9.66
CA GLN A 575 15.08 37.73 -9.53
C GLN A 575 13.55 37.80 -9.68
N GLY A 576 12.88 36.73 -9.24
CA GLY A 576 11.43 36.70 -9.19
C GLY A 576 10.79 35.32 -9.32
N ILE A 577 9.47 35.34 -9.15
CA ILE A 577 8.57 34.20 -9.32
C ILE A 577 7.27 34.67 -9.99
N ASP A 578 6.71 33.82 -10.84
CA ASP A 578 5.44 34.08 -11.54
C ASP A 578 4.22 33.87 -10.63
N SER A 579 3.08 34.44 -11.01
CA SER A 579 1.78 34.15 -10.37
C SER A 579 1.27 32.76 -10.78
N ASP A 580 0.44 32.13 -9.95
CA ASP A 580 -0.23 30.88 -10.31
C ASP A 580 -1.14 31.06 -11.53
N GLN A 581 -1.70 32.26 -11.75
CA GLN A 581 -2.50 32.55 -12.95
C GLN A 581 -1.66 32.47 -14.24
N SER A 582 -0.44 33.00 -14.23
CA SER A 582 0.44 33.01 -15.41
C SER A 582 1.22 31.71 -15.59
N TYR A 583 1.46 30.98 -14.50
CA TYR A 583 2.11 29.67 -14.52
C TYR A 583 1.34 28.67 -13.63
N PRO A 584 0.22 28.10 -14.11
CA PRO A 584 -0.67 27.29 -13.27
C PRO A 584 -0.10 25.95 -12.84
N TYR A 585 -0.43 25.53 -11.62
CA TYR A 585 -0.10 24.21 -11.10
C TYR A 585 -0.69 23.04 -11.90
N LYS A 586 0.15 22.05 -12.20
CA LYS A 586 -0.18 20.85 -13.00
C LYS A 586 0.04 19.52 -12.28
N ALA A 587 0.58 19.54 -11.06
CA ALA A 587 0.89 18.34 -10.28
C ALA A 587 1.81 17.35 -11.01
N VAL A 588 2.67 17.85 -11.90
CA VAL A 588 3.71 17.08 -12.61
C VAL A 588 4.91 17.98 -12.82
N GLN A 589 6.13 17.41 -12.81
CA GLN A 589 7.32 18.17 -13.16
C GLN A 589 7.42 18.28 -14.69
N GLN A 590 7.62 19.50 -15.17
CA GLN A 590 7.75 19.85 -16.58
C GLN A 590 9.04 20.65 -16.82
N GLN A 591 9.24 21.06 -18.06
CA GLN A 591 10.31 21.98 -18.41
C GLN A 591 10.02 23.37 -17.83
N CYS A 592 11.02 23.97 -17.17
CA CYS A 592 10.94 25.32 -16.63
C CYS A 592 10.51 26.34 -17.70
N SER A 593 9.41 27.04 -17.43
CA SER A 593 8.77 28.00 -18.33
C SER A 593 8.61 29.38 -17.70
N TYR A 594 9.50 29.75 -16.77
CA TYR A 594 9.48 31.07 -16.10
C TYR A 594 9.53 32.21 -17.13
N ASN A 595 8.67 33.22 -16.95
CA ASN A 595 8.62 34.40 -17.82
C ASN A 595 8.84 35.69 -17.02
N PRO A 596 9.99 36.38 -17.17
CA PRO A 596 10.25 37.65 -16.47
C PRO A 596 9.18 38.72 -16.66
N ALA A 597 8.43 38.71 -17.76
CA ALA A 597 7.34 39.64 -18.02
C ALA A 597 6.07 39.35 -17.19
N GLN A 598 5.95 38.16 -16.60
CA GLN A 598 4.83 37.72 -15.74
C GLN A 598 5.21 37.67 -14.25
N ARG A 599 6.41 38.13 -13.91
CA ARG A 599 6.92 38.18 -12.53
C ARG A 599 5.93 38.91 -11.62
N SER A 600 5.55 38.24 -10.54
CA SER A 600 4.55 38.71 -9.59
C SER A 600 5.11 38.99 -8.19
N ALA A 601 6.23 38.37 -7.81
CA ALA A 601 6.97 38.68 -6.59
C ALA A 601 8.47 38.50 -6.78
N ASN A 602 9.26 39.04 -5.84
CA ASN A 602 10.70 38.86 -5.76
C ASN A 602 11.12 38.57 -4.32
N CYS A 603 12.29 37.98 -4.11
CA CYS A 603 12.86 37.67 -2.80
C CYS A 603 14.29 38.22 -2.76
N SER A 604 14.64 38.98 -1.73
CA SER A 604 16.00 39.53 -1.58
C SER A 604 16.91 38.62 -0.76
N ARG A 605 16.37 37.94 0.27
CA ARG A 605 17.08 36.95 1.09
C ARG A 605 16.09 36.05 1.83
N TYR A 606 16.56 35.03 2.54
CA TYR A 606 15.74 34.26 3.49
C TYR A 606 16.47 34.10 4.81
N SER A 607 15.75 33.75 5.87
CA SER A 607 16.31 33.50 7.19
C SER A 607 15.73 32.24 7.81
N PHE A 608 16.56 31.51 8.57
CA PHE A 608 16.13 30.42 9.44
C PHE A 608 15.86 30.96 10.84
N LEU A 609 14.89 30.37 11.54
CA LEU A 609 14.75 30.56 12.98
C LEU A 609 15.70 29.64 13.75
N PRO A 610 16.02 29.96 15.02
CA PRO A 610 16.74 29.06 15.90
C PRO A 610 16.11 27.65 15.93
N LYS A 611 16.95 26.62 15.83
CA LYS A 611 16.51 25.24 15.65
C LYS A 611 15.72 24.76 16.88
N GLY A 612 14.46 24.40 16.68
CA GLY A 612 13.62 23.80 17.72
C GLY A 612 13.09 24.79 18.75
N ASP A 613 13.29 26.09 18.55
CA ASP A 613 12.84 27.13 19.45
C ASP A 613 11.40 27.55 19.10
N GLU A 614 10.44 27.02 19.87
CA GLU A 614 9.03 27.37 19.74
C GLU A 614 8.75 28.84 20.10
N GLY A 615 9.54 29.44 20.98
CA GLY A 615 9.43 30.86 21.33
C GLY A 615 9.80 31.76 20.16
N ALA A 616 10.93 31.47 19.51
CA ALA A 616 11.35 32.18 18.31
C ALA A 616 10.35 32.04 17.16
N LEU A 617 9.73 30.86 17.00
CA LEU A 617 8.64 30.65 16.03
C LEU A 617 7.42 31.51 16.35
N LYS A 618 7.03 31.60 17.64
CA LYS A 618 5.92 32.45 18.08
C LYS A 618 6.18 33.92 17.77
N GLU A 619 7.37 34.42 18.11
CA GLU A 619 7.76 35.80 17.85
C GLU A 619 7.84 36.11 16.35
N ALA A 620 8.38 35.20 15.55
CA ALA A 620 8.41 35.35 14.09
C ALA A 620 6.99 35.42 13.51
N LEU A 621 6.06 34.56 13.95
CA LEU A 621 4.67 34.63 13.53
C LEU A 621 4.00 35.95 13.95
N ALA A 622 4.32 36.48 15.13
CA ALA A 622 3.77 37.75 15.61
C ALA A 622 4.25 38.95 14.80
N ASN A 623 5.55 38.99 14.49
CA ASN A 623 6.23 40.19 13.98
C ASN A 623 6.54 40.15 12.48
N ILE A 624 6.69 38.95 11.91
CA ILE A 624 7.14 38.75 10.53
C ILE A 624 5.97 38.42 9.61
N GLY A 625 5.12 37.45 9.94
CA GLY A 625 4.06 36.95 9.07
C GLY A 625 4.02 35.42 9.06
N PRO A 626 3.34 34.81 8.06
CA PRO A 626 3.38 33.37 7.85
C PRO A 626 4.80 32.82 7.66
N ILE A 627 5.10 31.66 8.27
CA ILE A 627 6.44 31.03 8.30
C ILE A 627 6.37 29.62 7.72
N SER A 628 7.28 29.28 6.81
CA SER A 628 7.41 27.91 6.29
C SER A 628 8.02 27.01 7.35
N VAL A 629 7.41 25.85 7.61
CA VAL A 629 7.87 24.88 8.62
C VAL A 629 7.84 23.46 8.05
N GLY A 630 8.64 22.58 8.66
CA GLY A 630 8.63 21.15 8.37
C GLY A 630 8.05 20.39 9.56
N ILE A 631 7.24 19.37 9.30
CA ILE A 631 6.62 18.51 10.32
C ILE A 631 6.75 17.03 9.95
N ASP A 632 6.60 16.17 10.95
CA ASP A 632 6.37 14.73 10.76
C ASP A 632 4.88 14.46 10.49
N ALA A 633 4.55 14.01 9.27
CA ALA A 633 3.22 13.60 8.85
C ALA A 633 3.11 12.08 8.63
N THR A 634 4.02 11.27 9.19
CA THR A 634 4.03 9.80 8.98
C THR A 634 2.90 9.05 9.68
N ARG A 635 2.17 9.70 10.60
CA ARG A 635 1.13 9.05 11.39
C ARG A 635 -0.22 9.01 10.64
N PRO A 636 -0.94 7.88 10.62
CA PRO A 636 -2.30 7.80 10.07
C PRO A 636 -3.26 8.83 10.65
N ASN A 637 -3.14 9.14 11.94
CA ASN A 637 -3.95 10.15 12.60
C ASN A 637 -3.78 11.55 11.98
N PHE A 638 -2.60 11.88 11.44
CA PHE A 638 -2.39 13.15 10.72
C PHE A 638 -3.15 13.14 9.39
N ALA A 639 -3.11 12.03 8.65
CA ALA A 639 -3.80 11.90 7.36
C ALA A 639 -5.31 12.10 7.48
N PHE A 640 -5.90 11.67 8.60
CA PHE A 640 -7.34 11.76 8.85
C PHE A 640 -7.74 12.84 9.84
N TYR A 641 -6.83 13.72 10.27
CA TYR A 641 -7.17 14.84 11.15
C TYR A 641 -8.37 15.62 10.59
N ARG A 642 -9.35 15.93 11.44
CA ARG A 642 -10.52 16.72 11.09
C ARG A 642 -10.57 18.03 11.88
N ASN A 643 -10.58 17.96 13.21
CA ASN A 643 -10.76 19.14 14.06
C ASN A 643 -10.13 18.96 15.46
N GLY A 644 -9.94 20.05 16.19
CA GLY A 644 -9.36 20.09 17.55
C GLY A 644 -7.88 20.43 17.55
N VAL A 645 -7.18 20.20 18.67
CA VAL A 645 -5.73 20.40 18.77
C VAL A 645 -5.03 19.06 18.60
N TYR A 646 -4.37 18.87 17.46
CA TYR A 646 -3.61 17.66 17.14
C TYR A 646 -2.42 17.51 18.09
N ASN A 647 -2.49 16.51 18.94
CA ASN A 647 -1.49 16.18 19.95
C ASN A 647 -1.25 14.67 19.93
N ASP A 648 -0.31 14.22 19.09
CA ASP A 648 0.04 12.82 18.94
C ASP A 648 1.44 12.57 19.53
N PRO A 649 1.55 11.91 20.70
CA PRO A 649 2.84 11.70 21.35
C PRO A 649 3.76 10.76 20.55
N THR A 650 3.23 10.02 19.57
CA THR A 650 4.04 9.17 18.69
C THR A 650 4.73 9.96 17.58
N CYS A 651 4.41 11.24 17.36
CA CYS A 651 5.12 12.08 16.41
C CYS A 651 6.63 12.08 16.66
N THR A 652 7.41 11.93 15.60
CA THR A 652 8.87 12.01 15.69
C THR A 652 9.35 13.44 15.36
N LYS A 653 10.65 13.66 15.55
CA LYS A 653 11.35 14.89 15.10
C LYS A 653 11.94 14.72 13.68
N LYS A 654 11.63 13.61 12.98
CA LYS A 654 12.04 13.34 11.59
C LYS A 654 10.99 13.88 10.62
N VAL A 655 11.13 15.15 10.27
CA VAL A 655 10.18 15.83 9.39
C VAL A 655 10.21 15.28 7.97
N ASN A 656 9.03 15.19 7.34
CA ASN A 656 8.82 14.70 5.98
C ASN A 656 7.76 15.51 5.21
N HIS A 657 7.06 16.44 5.85
CA HIS A 657 6.06 17.27 5.20
C HIS A 657 6.33 18.75 5.44
N ALA A 658 6.18 19.58 4.41
CA ALA A 658 6.33 21.02 4.52
C ALA A 658 4.97 21.70 4.48
N VAL A 659 4.74 22.57 5.46
CA VAL A 659 3.47 23.28 5.67
C VAL A 659 3.77 24.74 6.01
N LEU A 660 2.73 25.56 6.14
CA LEU A 660 2.86 26.98 6.46
C LEU A 660 2.21 27.27 7.80
N ALA A 661 2.99 27.69 8.81
CA ALA A 661 2.44 28.23 10.03
C ALA A 661 1.90 29.64 9.75
N VAL A 662 0.62 29.87 10.03
CA VAL A 662 -0.09 31.13 9.75
C VAL A 662 -0.65 31.79 11.01
N GLY A 663 -0.35 31.23 12.19
CA GLY A 663 -0.85 31.75 13.44
C GLY A 663 -0.59 30.83 14.62
N TYR A 664 -1.11 31.24 15.77
CA TYR A 664 -1.08 30.48 17.02
C TYR A 664 -2.19 30.97 17.94
N GLY A 665 -2.57 30.15 18.91
CA GLY A 665 -3.55 30.53 19.93
C GLY A 665 -3.70 29.45 21.00
N THR A 666 -4.83 29.46 21.69
CA THR A 666 -5.21 28.47 22.70
C THR A 666 -6.67 28.06 22.49
N LEU A 667 -6.96 26.77 22.57
CA LEU A 667 -8.32 26.21 22.46
C LEU A 667 -8.51 25.18 23.57
N GLY A 668 -9.56 25.34 24.38
CA GLY A 668 -9.86 24.38 25.46
C GLY A 668 -8.71 24.21 26.46
N GLY A 669 -7.93 25.27 26.71
CA GLY A 669 -6.73 25.24 27.55
C GLY A 669 -5.47 24.69 26.87
N GLN A 670 -5.55 24.25 25.61
CA GLN A 670 -4.42 23.69 24.86
C GLN A 670 -3.86 24.71 23.88
N ASP A 671 -2.58 25.00 24.01
CA ASP A 671 -1.83 25.86 23.10
C ASP A 671 -1.64 25.19 21.74
N TYR A 672 -1.82 25.94 20.66
CA TYR A 672 -1.66 25.43 19.29
C TYR A 672 -0.91 26.39 18.35
N TRP A 673 -0.34 25.80 17.30
CA TRP A 673 0.07 26.41 16.04
C TRP A 673 -1.07 26.27 15.02
N LEU A 674 -1.46 27.36 14.36
CA LEU A 674 -2.39 27.32 13.24
C LEU A 674 -1.61 27.11 11.95
N VAL A 675 -1.85 25.99 11.28
CA VAL A 675 -1.03 25.53 10.15
C VAL A 675 -1.90 25.30 8.93
N LYS A 676 -1.52 25.92 7.81
CA LYS A 676 -2.11 25.72 6.48
C LYS A 676 -1.44 24.52 5.80
N ASN A 677 -2.24 23.57 5.35
CA ASN A 677 -1.79 22.41 4.57
C ASN A 677 -2.03 22.63 3.06
N SER A 678 -1.53 21.71 2.23
CA SER A 678 -1.63 21.72 0.76
C SER A 678 -2.40 20.52 0.20
N TRP A 679 -3.28 19.92 1.02
CA TRP A 679 -4.06 18.72 0.67
C TRP A 679 -5.52 19.04 0.37
N GLY A 680 -5.80 20.28 -0.01
CA GLY A 680 -7.15 20.76 -0.35
C GLY A 680 -8.07 20.98 0.85
N LEU A 681 -9.23 21.56 0.56
CA LEU A 681 -10.22 21.99 1.57
C LEU A 681 -10.94 20.83 2.26
N SER A 682 -10.95 19.63 1.66
CA SER A 682 -11.60 18.44 2.22
C SER A 682 -10.78 17.72 3.28
N TRP A 683 -9.55 18.17 3.52
CA TRP A 683 -8.69 17.66 4.59
C TRP A 683 -8.68 18.62 5.77
N GLY A 684 -8.66 18.10 7.01
CA GLY A 684 -8.60 18.92 8.21
C GLY A 684 -9.76 19.89 8.37
N ASP A 685 -9.49 20.98 9.07
CA ASP A 685 -10.44 22.05 9.33
C ASP A 685 -10.36 23.06 8.18
N GLN A 686 -11.08 22.78 7.09
CA GLN A 686 -11.04 23.55 5.84
C GLN A 686 -9.61 23.71 5.28
N GLY A 687 -8.82 22.64 5.31
CA GLY A 687 -7.42 22.62 4.86
C GLY A 687 -6.39 23.08 5.89
N TYR A 688 -6.82 23.38 7.12
CA TYR A 688 -5.95 23.77 8.23
C TYR A 688 -5.90 22.70 9.32
N ILE A 689 -4.84 22.75 10.10
CA ILE A 689 -4.67 21.95 11.32
C ILE A 689 -4.18 22.85 12.46
N ARG A 690 -4.67 22.57 13.66
CA ARG A 690 -4.14 23.16 14.90
C ARG A 690 -3.21 22.15 15.55
N MET A 691 -1.90 22.30 15.36
CA MET A 691 -0.90 21.40 15.94
C MET A 691 -0.55 21.85 17.36
N SER A 692 -0.28 20.92 18.28
CA SER A 692 0.10 21.28 19.65
C SER A 692 1.33 22.20 19.68
N ARG A 693 1.31 23.18 20.59
CA ARG A 693 2.40 24.14 20.83
C ARG A 693 2.86 24.03 22.28
N ASN A 694 4.15 24.33 22.53
CA ASN A 694 4.80 24.22 23.83
C ASN A 694 4.79 22.78 24.38
N LYS A 695 5.07 21.81 23.51
CA LYS A 695 5.01 20.36 23.80
C LYS A 695 6.28 19.65 23.31
N ASP A 696 7.43 20.15 23.74
CA ASP A 696 8.76 19.65 23.32
C ASP A 696 8.91 19.59 21.78
N ASN A 697 8.46 20.65 21.09
CA ASN A 697 8.57 20.75 19.64
C ASN A 697 7.98 19.50 18.94
N GLN A 698 6.76 19.12 19.32
CA GLN A 698 6.07 17.94 18.82
C GLN A 698 6.00 17.94 17.29
N CYS A 699 6.19 16.77 16.68
CA CYS A 699 6.32 16.57 15.24
C CYS A 699 7.47 17.37 14.57
N GLY A 700 8.36 18.00 15.35
CA GLY A 700 9.51 18.76 14.85
C GLY A 700 9.20 20.11 14.22
N ILE A 701 8.02 20.69 14.45
CA ILE A 701 7.51 21.89 13.76
C ILE A 701 8.48 23.09 13.76
N ALA A 702 9.23 23.31 14.83
CA ALA A 702 10.20 24.40 14.96
C ALA A 702 11.63 24.02 14.50
N LEU A 703 11.89 22.80 14.00
CA LEU A 703 13.25 22.38 13.62
C LEU A 703 13.76 23.05 12.34
N TYR A 704 12.87 23.29 11.38
CA TYR A 704 13.22 23.77 10.04
C TYR A 704 12.36 24.99 9.63
N ALA A 705 12.02 25.82 10.61
CA ALA A 705 11.29 27.06 10.37
C ALA A 705 12.16 28.09 9.64
N CYS A 706 11.66 28.61 8.52
CA CYS A 706 12.32 29.64 7.74
C CYS A 706 11.30 30.53 7.02
N TYR A 707 11.74 31.73 6.65
CA TYR A 707 10.89 32.70 5.94
C TYR A 707 11.71 33.50 4.92
N PRO A 708 11.10 33.88 3.79
CA PRO A 708 11.70 34.78 2.81
C PRO A 708 11.62 36.22 3.32
N ILE A 709 12.43 37.10 2.73
CA ILE A 709 12.44 38.54 2.95
C ILE A 709 12.39 39.17 1.56
N MET A 710 11.43 40.07 1.35
CA MET A 710 11.25 40.77 0.08
C MET A 710 12.04 42.07 0.06
#